data_AF-A0A8H2XR78-F1
#
_entry.id   AF-A0A8H2XR78-F1
#
_cell.length_a   1.000
_cell.length_b   1.000
_cell.length_c   1.000
_cell.angle_alpha   90.00
_cell.angle_beta   90.00
_cell.angle_gamma   90.00
#
_symmetry.space_group_name_H-M   'P 1'
#
loop_
_entity.id
_entity.type
_entity.pdbx_description
1 polymer ?
#
loop_
_entity_poly.entity_id
_entity_poly.type
_entity_poly.pdbx_seq_one_letter_code
_entity_poly.pdbx_strand_id
1 'polypeptide(L)'
;MVSARVQAVLFASSATVLLSALAHPREDRAFWKRSLSPSLYPRQQACIPPEPAETVTDRLNTLLTSSGPGYILPLCQNTTYRLTAPLVYAAENQEISTVGYPIGDDRALLIVDGLWNDTNGHTVAVQGNCIGCNGIKLRNIQINGARNGRGPIQGGGNIEFGGPNANQLIEHVSTYDPRSWTCLHVAEGVLNCTNILIQNNEIGPCGSDAFQSWADGVSLSCRNSVVRNNWIESPTDGGIVVFGSPGSLIQNNTIWIEDNTLLGGINVVDYDPFNGDYTNTIVENNTIVGGFATDQPTDAQDADVGFNNETAIIKMGLAVGNRVWFGDKFGRNRNFGGIVRNNQLTGAFGWGVAVSEALPSPEPFLYDSNGTDSTVIPSSYPDVRLDGALLCITSPDGGDYWPRGGNPYGNPDQGEGASTPSRHGSSTSRKLGLGLGITFGILVALVAAWFVHRWAADTVATTIRTNDIESENTHMSPNTGYLGVTPPIATSGPSKMEEAATEDLMKELRLQGNFESEEESKRREEVLGMVHEVVQKFVRKVSLSIGMSEQAAKAAGGKIFTFGSYRLGVHGPGSDIDTLCVVPQHVTYADFFATFEPMLKEMEGATEVAGVPEAFVPIIKTKIRGVPIDFLCASLNRPDIPDDLELEDNRILAGLDERTVRSLGGSRVTGDILRLVPNQDVFRDSLRCIKLWAQRRAIYSNVNGFLGGVAWAMLVARICQLYPNLNAAAIVHRFFIIMLQWQVAPPSTVGSRTNAYIFRKWPQPILLRQIEEDVKELDPSKRMNFRVWNPRLYPTDRNHLMPIITPAYPSMCSTHNVTRSTMSVMKDEFLRGSQIIEQIMFRRAEWSELFAKHDFFQKYRYYLQIIASSGSADDQLKWSGTVESRIRQLVMKLEFVDQLEVAHPFVKGFDQKHYCLDDAEVRAVAQGDVSPVIEKRKEEDMKKTPGMSEVYTTTFYIGMKVAEKKAGTSGPRKLDISYPTTEFTKQVKQWEQYHEETHGIVVRHIKSSALPDHVFDGGVRPVVTKSLKRPKSIKGIKGKDSDPPSKRTRLSDPSGAPLQATGTPTVLTPASMNGAQYPVSPPVITAAAISVSTAKPVTNTVAAGLQSLATIPTSNPTISSTPVPKIPTPPPAKLPHGENLAVATGV
;
A
#
# COMPACT_ATOMS: atom_id res chain seq x y z
N MET A 1 17.75 -38.02 17.51
CA MET A 1 18.59 -36.94 16.94
C MET A 1 18.18 -36.46 15.54
N VAL A 2 17.26 -37.11 14.81
CA VAL A 2 16.85 -36.65 13.46
C VAL A 2 15.86 -35.45 13.51
N SER A 3 14.93 -35.43 14.47
CA SER A 3 13.92 -34.36 14.61
C SER A 3 14.52 -32.94 14.83
N ALA A 4 15.61 -32.84 15.59
CA ALA A 4 16.22 -31.54 15.94
C ALA A 4 16.92 -30.83 14.76
N ARG A 5 17.19 -31.50 13.63
CA ARG A 5 17.75 -30.86 12.42
C ARG A 5 16.68 -30.30 11.49
N VAL A 6 15.43 -30.78 11.57
CA VAL A 6 14.32 -30.28 10.74
C VAL A 6 13.81 -28.92 11.24
N GLN A 7 13.73 -28.72 12.55
CA GLN A 7 13.35 -27.42 13.14
C GLN A 7 14.37 -26.30 12.88
N ALA A 8 15.65 -26.62 12.71
CA ALA A 8 16.67 -25.61 12.42
C ALA A 8 16.59 -25.04 10.98
N VAL A 9 16.04 -25.81 10.03
CA VAL A 9 15.89 -25.39 8.63
C VAL A 9 14.66 -24.49 8.46
N LEU A 10 13.58 -24.75 9.20
CA LEU A 10 12.35 -23.93 9.14
C LEU A 10 12.50 -22.53 9.75
N PHE A 11 13.36 -22.35 10.76
CA PHE A 11 13.61 -21.03 11.37
C PHE A 11 14.50 -20.10 10.52
N ALA A 12 15.20 -20.61 9.50
CA ALA A 12 15.99 -19.77 8.59
C ALA A 12 15.14 -19.09 7.50
N SER A 13 14.02 -19.71 7.11
CA SER A 13 13.14 -19.20 6.06
C SER A 13 12.40 -17.92 6.49
N SER A 14 11.79 -17.91 7.67
CA SER A 14 11.02 -16.76 8.18
C SER A 14 11.86 -15.53 8.51
N ALA A 15 13.16 -15.70 8.77
CA ALA A 15 14.08 -14.58 9.01
C ALA A 15 14.56 -13.90 7.72
N THR A 16 14.41 -14.53 6.55
CA THR A 16 14.83 -13.96 5.27
C THR A 16 13.80 -12.96 4.73
N VAL A 17 12.51 -13.17 5.01
CA VAL A 17 11.40 -12.29 4.59
C VAL A 17 11.34 -10.98 5.41
N LEU A 18 12.01 -10.93 6.57
CA LEU A 18 11.95 -9.77 7.47
C LEU A 18 13.06 -8.73 7.26
N LEU A 19 13.98 -8.94 6.31
CA LEU A 19 15.13 -8.08 6.05
C LEU A 19 15.06 -7.32 4.72
N SER A 20 14.35 -7.83 3.71
CA SER A 20 14.18 -7.15 2.41
C SER A 20 13.38 -5.84 2.47
N ALA A 21 12.64 -5.59 3.56
CA ALA A 21 11.84 -4.38 3.74
C ALA A 21 12.64 -3.17 4.30
N LEU A 22 13.95 -3.31 4.56
CA LEU A 22 14.80 -2.25 5.12
C LEU A 22 16.16 -2.12 4.38
N ALA A 23 16.26 -2.66 3.17
CA ALA A 23 17.49 -2.65 2.38
C ALA A 23 17.35 -1.81 1.10
N HIS A 24 18.46 -1.29 0.60
CA HIS A 24 18.52 -0.69 -0.74
C HIS A 24 18.20 -1.73 -1.83
N PRO A 25 17.73 -1.32 -3.03
CA PRO A 25 17.33 -2.21 -4.13
C PRO A 25 18.34 -3.31 -4.50
N ARG A 26 19.64 -3.11 -4.22
CA ARG A 26 20.69 -4.12 -4.33
C ARG A 26 20.40 -5.45 -3.60
N GLU A 27 19.58 -5.48 -2.54
CA GLU A 27 19.24 -6.73 -1.86
C GLU A 27 18.11 -7.53 -2.52
N ASP A 28 17.26 -6.93 -3.37
CA ASP A 28 16.21 -7.66 -4.11
C ASP A 28 16.78 -8.60 -5.18
N ARG A 29 18.04 -8.39 -5.60
CA ARG A 29 18.83 -9.33 -6.41
C ARG A 29 19.01 -10.71 -5.74
N ALA A 30 18.79 -10.81 -4.44
CA ALA A 30 18.76 -12.08 -3.70
C ALA A 30 17.33 -12.64 -3.50
N PHE A 31 16.28 -11.82 -3.65
CA PHE A 31 14.89 -12.23 -3.43
C PHE A 31 14.36 -13.09 -4.59
N TRP A 32 14.66 -12.69 -5.83
CA TRP A 32 14.35 -13.48 -7.04
C TRP A 32 15.02 -14.86 -7.06
N LYS A 33 16.15 -15.04 -6.34
CA LYS A 33 16.84 -16.33 -6.17
C LYS A 33 16.14 -17.29 -5.20
N ARG A 34 15.03 -16.88 -4.55
CA ARG A 34 14.38 -17.63 -3.46
C ARG A 34 12.87 -17.81 -3.57
N SER A 35 12.35 -17.97 -4.80
CA SER A 35 10.97 -18.44 -4.99
C SER A 35 10.83 -19.39 -6.18
N LEU A 36 11.30 -20.63 -6.03
CA LEU A 36 10.80 -21.82 -6.74
C LEU A 36 11.29 -23.07 -5.99
N SER A 37 10.36 -23.93 -5.54
CA SER A 37 10.71 -25.26 -5.05
C SER A 37 11.13 -26.16 -6.22
N PRO A 38 12.19 -26.99 -6.11
CA PRO A 38 12.64 -27.81 -7.22
C PRO A 38 11.55 -28.73 -7.74
N SER A 39 11.34 -28.72 -9.06
CA SER A 39 10.52 -29.73 -9.72
C SER A 39 11.18 -31.10 -9.59
N LEU A 40 10.37 -32.12 -9.30
CA LEU A 40 10.82 -33.52 -9.21
C LEU A 40 11.18 -34.05 -10.59
N TYR A 41 12.44 -33.87 -11.01
CA TYR A 41 13.04 -34.56 -12.15
C TYR A 41 14.08 -35.60 -11.67
N PRO A 42 14.10 -36.82 -12.23
CA PRO A 42 14.89 -37.92 -11.68
C PRO A 42 16.30 -38.04 -12.32
N ARG A 43 17.27 -38.32 -11.44
CA ARG A 43 18.66 -38.76 -11.72
C ARG A 43 19.60 -37.74 -12.39
N GLN A 44 20.86 -37.83 -11.96
CA GLN A 44 22.00 -37.09 -12.48
C GLN A 44 22.12 -37.23 -14.01
N GLN A 45 21.82 -36.16 -14.74
CA GLN A 45 22.38 -35.94 -16.07
C GLN A 45 23.85 -35.52 -15.89
N ALA A 46 24.75 -36.13 -16.65
CA ALA A 46 26.15 -35.72 -16.67
C ALA A 46 26.26 -34.35 -17.36
N CYS A 47 26.89 -33.39 -16.70
CA CYS A 47 27.25 -32.10 -17.29
C CYS A 47 28.64 -32.19 -17.95
N ILE A 48 28.91 -31.31 -18.92
CA ILE A 48 30.20 -31.25 -19.61
C ILE A 48 31.21 -30.46 -18.74
N PRO A 49 32.29 -31.06 -18.25
CA PRO A 49 33.27 -30.35 -17.42
C PRO A 49 34.06 -29.35 -18.26
N PRO A 50 34.47 -28.20 -17.70
CA PRO A 50 35.22 -27.16 -18.40
C PRO A 50 36.65 -27.61 -18.69
N GLU A 51 37.19 -28.53 -17.90
CA GLU A 51 38.56 -29.00 -18.05
C GLU A 51 38.70 -30.06 -19.16
N PRO A 52 39.79 -30.04 -19.95
CA PRO A 52 40.85 -29.03 -19.96
C PRO A 52 40.40 -27.71 -20.59
N ALA A 53 40.60 -26.59 -19.86
CA ALA A 53 40.09 -25.26 -20.23
C ALA A 53 40.43 -24.84 -21.68
N GLU A 54 41.67 -25.08 -22.13
CA GLU A 54 42.16 -24.71 -23.48
C GLU A 54 41.32 -25.28 -24.65
N THR A 55 40.55 -26.34 -24.40
CA THR A 55 39.75 -27.05 -25.42
C THR A 55 38.25 -26.91 -25.21
N VAL A 56 37.82 -26.12 -24.21
CA VAL A 56 36.43 -26.13 -23.75
C VAL A 56 35.47 -25.62 -24.83
N THR A 57 35.81 -24.52 -25.51
CA THR A 57 35.02 -23.96 -26.61
C THR A 57 34.82 -24.98 -27.73
N ASP A 58 35.91 -25.57 -28.22
CA ASP A 58 35.90 -26.52 -29.34
C ASP A 58 35.07 -27.76 -28.99
N ARG A 59 35.17 -28.25 -27.75
CA ARG A 59 34.39 -29.39 -27.26
C ARG A 59 32.90 -29.07 -27.17
N LEU A 60 32.53 -27.91 -26.64
CA LEU A 60 31.12 -27.49 -26.55
C LEU A 60 30.52 -27.27 -27.95
N ASN A 61 31.24 -26.61 -28.86
CA ASN A 61 30.81 -26.45 -30.25
C ASN A 61 30.75 -27.79 -31.00
N THR A 62 31.73 -28.68 -30.83
CA THR A 62 31.69 -30.03 -31.42
C THR A 62 30.44 -30.79 -30.98
N LEU A 63 30.02 -30.67 -29.71
CA LEU A 63 28.79 -31.29 -29.22
C LEU A 63 27.54 -30.68 -29.86
N LEU A 64 27.47 -29.35 -30.01
CA LEU A 64 26.36 -28.69 -30.72
C LEU A 64 26.29 -29.12 -32.20
N THR A 65 27.41 -29.14 -32.91
CA THR A 65 27.47 -29.52 -34.34
C THR A 65 27.20 -31.01 -34.58
N SER A 66 27.68 -31.91 -33.72
CA SER A 66 27.58 -33.36 -33.94
C SER A 66 26.30 -34.01 -33.44
N SER A 67 25.56 -33.38 -32.52
CA SER A 67 24.41 -34.02 -31.86
C SER A 67 23.06 -33.80 -32.55
N GLY A 68 22.97 -32.84 -33.47
CA GLY A 68 21.76 -32.58 -34.27
C GLY A 68 20.61 -31.90 -33.52
N PRO A 69 19.39 -31.89 -34.11
CA PRO A 69 18.21 -31.21 -33.58
C PRO A 69 17.80 -31.65 -32.17
N GLY A 70 17.30 -30.71 -31.37
CA GLY A 70 16.76 -30.99 -30.03
C GLY A 70 17.80 -31.33 -28.96
N TYR A 71 19.10 -31.32 -29.29
CA TYR A 71 20.18 -31.60 -28.34
C TYR A 71 20.27 -30.51 -27.25
N ILE A 72 20.32 -30.94 -25.99
CA ILE A 72 20.58 -30.07 -24.84
C ILE A 72 22.07 -30.19 -24.50
N LEU A 73 22.81 -29.08 -24.56
CA LEU A 73 24.19 -28.96 -24.10
C LEU A 73 24.18 -28.71 -22.57
N PRO A 74 24.56 -29.70 -21.73
CA PRO A 74 24.37 -29.62 -20.29
C PRO A 74 25.59 -29.01 -19.60
N LEU A 75 25.49 -27.77 -19.15
CA LEU A 75 26.55 -27.08 -18.41
C LEU A 75 26.49 -27.40 -16.89
N CYS A 76 27.65 -27.40 -16.24
CA CYS A 76 27.77 -27.71 -14.82
C CYS A 76 27.41 -26.50 -13.94
N GLN A 77 26.73 -26.73 -12.81
CA GLN A 77 26.45 -25.68 -11.82
C GLN A 77 27.75 -25.14 -11.19
N ASN A 78 27.74 -23.88 -10.73
CA ASN A 78 28.87 -23.21 -10.06
C ASN A 78 30.20 -23.33 -10.83
N THR A 79 30.14 -23.36 -12.16
CA THR A 79 31.27 -23.69 -13.04
C THR A 79 31.47 -22.61 -14.09
N THR A 80 32.73 -22.20 -14.29
CA THR A 80 33.12 -21.18 -15.27
C THR A 80 33.66 -21.82 -16.53
N TYR A 81 33.17 -21.35 -17.69
CA TYR A 81 33.60 -21.74 -19.02
C TYR A 81 34.22 -20.52 -19.70
N ARG A 82 35.53 -20.55 -19.93
CA ARG A 82 36.26 -19.50 -20.66
C ARG A 82 36.18 -19.77 -22.15
N LEU A 83 35.50 -18.88 -22.88
CA LEU A 83 35.19 -19.05 -24.29
C LEU A 83 36.20 -18.28 -25.14
N THR A 84 37.01 -19.01 -25.90
CA THR A 84 37.96 -18.46 -26.87
C THR A 84 37.31 -18.04 -28.19
N ALA A 85 36.13 -18.59 -28.50
CA ALA A 85 35.24 -18.24 -29.61
C ALA A 85 33.76 -18.47 -29.18
N PRO A 86 32.76 -18.01 -29.95
CA PRO A 86 31.35 -18.12 -29.56
C PRO A 86 30.86 -19.57 -29.47
N LEU A 87 29.88 -19.84 -28.62
CA LEU A 87 29.08 -21.07 -28.69
C LEU A 87 28.02 -20.92 -29.78
N VAL A 88 28.16 -21.69 -30.86
CA VAL A 88 27.33 -21.57 -32.06
C VAL A 88 26.32 -22.71 -32.12
N TYR A 89 25.03 -22.39 -32.10
CA TYR A 89 23.98 -23.38 -32.37
C TYR A 89 24.11 -23.93 -33.78
N ALA A 90 23.77 -25.21 -33.98
CA ALA A 90 23.98 -25.89 -35.27
C ALA A 90 22.73 -26.59 -35.81
N ALA A 91 21.66 -26.67 -35.02
CA ALA A 91 20.40 -27.29 -35.44
C ALA A 91 19.19 -26.72 -34.68
N GLU A 92 18.00 -26.95 -35.21
CA GLU A 92 16.73 -26.55 -34.58
C GLU A 92 16.52 -27.21 -33.20
N ASN A 93 15.73 -26.54 -32.35
CA ASN A 93 15.28 -27.00 -31.02
C ASN A 93 16.40 -27.32 -30.01
N GLN A 94 17.66 -27.04 -30.34
CA GLN A 94 18.79 -27.19 -29.43
C GLN A 94 18.68 -26.25 -28.23
N GLU A 95 19.22 -26.65 -27.08
CA GLU A 95 19.21 -25.87 -25.84
C GLU A 95 20.62 -25.80 -25.25
N ILE A 96 21.04 -24.62 -24.78
CA ILE A 96 22.20 -24.46 -23.91
C ILE A 96 21.68 -24.07 -22.53
N SER A 97 21.91 -24.94 -21.54
CA SER A 97 21.39 -24.73 -20.18
C SER A 97 22.26 -25.36 -19.09
N THR A 98 22.19 -24.80 -17.88
CA THR A 98 22.82 -25.41 -16.70
C THR A 98 21.97 -26.58 -16.19
N VAL A 99 22.60 -27.72 -15.92
CA VAL A 99 21.92 -28.91 -15.39
C VAL A 99 21.15 -28.57 -14.12
N GLY A 100 19.87 -28.94 -14.09
CA GLY A 100 18.95 -28.67 -12.98
C GLY A 100 18.25 -27.31 -13.03
N TYR A 101 18.48 -26.50 -14.05
CA TYR A 101 17.85 -25.18 -14.26
C TYR A 101 17.89 -24.24 -13.03
N PRO A 102 19.08 -24.00 -12.43
CA PRO A 102 19.24 -23.04 -11.35
C PRO A 102 18.87 -21.61 -11.77
N ILE A 103 18.36 -20.82 -10.83
CA ILE A 103 17.99 -19.40 -11.06
C ILE A 103 18.91 -18.43 -10.29
N GLY A 104 19.91 -18.92 -9.55
CA GLY A 104 20.84 -18.11 -8.78
C GLY A 104 22.23 -18.04 -9.39
N ASP A 105 23.22 -17.71 -8.57
CA ASP A 105 24.64 -17.64 -8.98
C ASP A 105 25.26 -19.04 -9.20
N ASP A 106 24.49 -20.10 -8.91
CA ASP A 106 24.79 -21.50 -9.16
C ASP A 106 24.59 -21.92 -10.64
N ARG A 107 24.03 -21.03 -11.47
CA ARG A 107 24.07 -21.09 -12.94
C ARG A 107 25.52 -21.19 -13.45
N ALA A 108 25.77 -21.93 -14.53
CA ALA A 108 27.06 -21.94 -15.22
C ALA A 108 27.41 -20.53 -15.73
N LEU A 109 28.67 -20.12 -15.60
CA LEU A 109 29.17 -18.82 -16.06
C LEU A 109 29.99 -18.96 -17.34
N LEU A 110 29.52 -18.37 -18.43
CA LEU A 110 30.26 -18.19 -19.66
C LEU A 110 31.04 -16.87 -19.59
N ILE A 111 32.35 -16.91 -19.83
CA ILE A 111 33.19 -15.70 -19.92
C ILE A 111 33.73 -15.61 -21.34
N VAL A 112 33.50 -14.48 -22.02
CA VAL A 112 34.16 -14.18 -23.29
C VAL A 112 35.64 -13.92 -23.00
N ASP A 113 36.52 -14.79 -23.48
CA ASP A 113 37.96 -14.84 -23.15
C ASP A 113 38.83 -15.00 -24.42
N GLY A 114 38.25 -14.73 -25.59
CA GLY A 114 38.96 -14.74 -26.86
C GLY A 114 39.68 -13.42 -27.15
N LEU A 115 40.31 -13.36 -28.33
CA LEU A 115 41.16 -12.25 -28.78
C LEU A 115 40.51 -10.88 -28.57
N TRP A 116 41.32 -9.93 -28.08
CA TRP A 116 40.94 -8.53 -27.97
C TRP A 116 41.58 -7.74 -29.12
N ASN A 117 40.77 -7.34 -30.10
CA ASN A 117 41.18 -6.60 -31.29
C ASN A 117 40.00 -5.77 -31.79
N ASP A 118 40.24 -4.54 -32.21
CA ASP A 118 39.20 -3.59 -32.60
C ASP A 118 38.43 -4.03 -33.87
N THR A 119 39.06 -4.81 -34.76
CA THR A 119 38.46 -5.26 -36.03
C THR A 119 37.92 -6.71 -36.00
N ASN A 120 38.63 -7.62 -35.31
CA ASN A 120 38.36 -9.07 -35.30
C ASN A 120 38.34 -9.64 -33.86
N GLY A 121 37.83 -8.86 -32.91
CA GLY A 121 37.74 -9.26 -31.51
C GLY A 121 36.65 -10.29 -31.25
N HIS A 122 36.88 -11.19 -30.29
CA HIS A 122 35.83 -12.07 -29.79
C HIS A 122 34.91 -11.27 -28.86
N THR A 123 33.63 -11.10 -29.21
CA THR A 123 32.63 -10.37 -28.40
C THR A 123 31.42 -11.21 -27.98
N VAL A 124 31.04 -12.22 -28.77
CA VAL A 124 29.79 -12.98 -28.63
C VAL A 124 30.00 -14.26 -27.81
N ALA A 125 29.34 -14.43 -26.66
CA ALA A 125 29.41 -15.68 -25.91
C ALA A 125 28.56 -16.79 -26.55
N VAL A 126 27.36 -16.45 -27.04
CA VAL A 126 26.40 -17.41 -27.60
C VAL A 126 25.74 -16.86 -28.86
N GLN A 127 25.80 -17.65 -29.95
CA GLN A 127 25.30 -17.28 -31.27
C GLN A 127 24.24 -18.27 -31.78
N GLY A 128 23.00 -17.77 -31.87
CA GLY A 128 21.79 -18.46 -32.32
C GLY A 128 21.15 -17.89 -33.60
N ASN A 129 21.78 -16.90 -34.24
CA ASN A 129 21.33 -16.31 -35.51
C ASN A 129 21.69 -17.14 -36.78
N CYS A 130 22.13 -18.38 -36.59
CA CYS A 130 22.47 -19.36 -37.62
C CYS A 130 21.27 -19.81 -38.47
N ILE A 131 21.49 -20.20 -39.73
CA ILE A 131 20.42 -20.67 -40.63
C ILE A 131 19.84 -21.99 -40.13
N GLY A 132 18.51 -22.05 -39.94
CA GLY A 132 17.80 -23.27 -39.54
C GLY A 132 17.75 -23.52 -38.03
N CYS A 133 18.23 -22.57 -37.23
CA CYS A 133 18.21 -22.59 -35.76
C CYS A 133 16.85 -22.16 -35.20
N ASN A 134 15.76 -22.74 -35.70
CA ASN A 134 14.41 -22.54 -35.16
C ASN A 134 14.27 -23.16 -33.77
N GLY A 135 13.44 -22.60 -32.89
CA GLY A 135 13.08 -23.24 -31.61
C GLY A 135 14.20 -23.37 -30.57
N ILE A 136 15.39 -22.82 -30.83
CA ILE A 136 16.54 -22.92 -29.92
C ILE A 136 16.32 -22.14 -28.61
N LYS A 137 16.99 -22.57 -27.54
CA LYS A 137 16.72 -22.08 -26.18
C LYS A 137 17.99 -21.81 -25.38
N LEU A 138 18.15 -20.58 -24.91
CA LEU A 138 19.19 -20.20 -23.95
C LEU A 138 18.57 -20.04 -22.57
N ARG A 139 18.97 -20.89 -21.60
CA ARG A 139 18.24 -20.99 -20.33
C ARG A 139 19.17 -21.14 -19.13
N ASN A 140 18.89 -20.40 -18.05
CA ASN A 140 19.50 -20.65 -16.74
C ASN A 140 21.04 -20.67 -16.78
N ILE A 141 21.66 -19.63 -17.35
CA ILE A 141 23.12 -19.43 -17.41
C ILE A 141 23.49 -17.99 -17.03
N GLN A 142 24.77 -17.74 -16.75
CA GLN A 142 25.36 -16.40 -16.58
C GLN A 142 26.35 -16.15 -17.72
N ILE A 143 26.45 -14.91 -18.19
CA ILE A 143 27.35 -14.48 -19.26
C ILE A 143 28.05 -13.19 -18.85
N ASN A 144 29.38 -13.19 -18.94
CA ASN A 144 30.22 -12.02 -18.75
C ASN A 144 31.01 -11.75 -20.04
N GLY A 145 30.80 -10.57 -20.66
CA GLY A 145 31.57 -10.15 -21.83
C GLY A 145 33.03 -9.82 -21.50
N ALA A 146 33.35 -9.54 -20.24
CA ALA A 146 34.69 -9.21 -19.78
C ALA A 146 35.34 -8.03 -20.54
N ARG A 147 34.55 -6.99 -20.82
CA ARG A 147 35.05 -5.70 -21.29
C ARG A 147 35.91 -4.98 -20.25
N ASN A 148 35.59 -5.14 -18.96
CA ASN A 148 36.38 -4.64 -17.83
C ASN A 148 36.79 -3.15 -17.97
N GLY A 149 35.86 -2.31 -18.43
CA GLY A 149 36.09 -0.86 -18.60
C GLY A 149 36.98 -0.43 -19.77
N ARG A 150 37.33 -1.34 -20.70
CA ARG A 150 38.01 -0.99 -21.95
C ARG A 150 37.06 -0.30 -22.95
N GLY A 151 37.61 0.35 -23.97
CA GLY A 151 36.82 0.82 -25.12
C GLY A 151 36.08 -0.33 -25.82
N PRO A 152 34.96 -0.06 -26.50
CA PRO A 152 34.24 -1.11 -27.22
C PRO A 152 35.03 -1.54 -28.46
N ILE A 153 34.88 -2.80 -28.86
CA ILE A 153 35.48 -3.36 -30.09
C ILE A 153 34.38 -3.78 -31.07
N GLN A 154 34.68 -3.77 -32.37
CA GLN A 154 33.69 -4.14 -33.39
C GLN A 154 33.28 -5.62 -33.25
N GLY A 155 31.98 -5.87 -33.22
CA GLY A 155 31.42 -7.22 -33.10
C GLY A 155 29.96 -7.22 -32.66
N GLY A 156 29.40 -8.41 -32.44
CA GLY A 156 28.06 -8.60 -31.87
C GLY A 156 28.02 -8.43 -30.35
N GLY A 157 26.82 -8.50 -29.77
CA GLY A 157 26.60 -8.48 -28.32
C GLY A 157 26.98 -9.79 -27.62
N ASN A 158 26.86 -9.84 -26.29
CA ASN A 158 27.12 -11.07 -25.51
C ASN A 158 26.26 -12.26 -25.99
N ILE A 159 25.02 -11.98 -26.42
CA ILE A 159 24.05 -12.94 -26.96
C ILE A 159 23.60 -12.44 -28.33
N GLU A 160 23.70 -13.28 -29.36
CA GLU A 160 23.32 -12.98 -30.74
C GLU A 160 22.25 -13.97 -31.22
N PHE A 161 20.97 -13.59 -31.17
CA PHE A 161 19.82 -14.42 -31.53
C PHE A 161 19.08 -13.84 -32.74
N GLY A 162 17.97 -14.47 -33.14
CA GLY A 162 17.18 -14.08 -34.31
C GLY A 162 17.73 -14.71 -35.58
N GLY A 163 18.04 -13.89 -36.59
CA GLY A 163 18.40 -14.37 -37.92
C GLY A 163 17.18 -14.94 -38.67
N PRO A 164 17.38 -15.82 -39.67
CA PRO A 164 16.29 -16.38 -40.47
C PRO A 164 15.57 -17.54 -39.76
N ASN A 165 15.10 -17.30 -38.53
CA ASN A 165 14.60 -18.30 -37.60
C ASN A 165 13.31 -17.86 -36.89
N ALA A 166 12.59 -18.84 -36.34
CA ALA A 166 11.40 -18.62 -35.54
C ALA A 166 11.44 -19.33 -34.18
N ASN A 167 10.57 -18.88 -33.26
CA ASN A 167 10.24 -19.57 -31.99
C ASN A 167 11.39 -19.75 -30.99
N GLN A 168 12.40 -18.88 -31.03
CA GLN A 168 13.56 -18.95 -30.13
C GLN A 168 13.19 -18.47 -28.70
N LEU A 169 13.95 -18.90 -27.69
CA LEU A 169 13.71 -18.59 -26.27
C LEU A 169 15.00 -18.17 -25.54
N ILE A 170 14.93 -17.08 -24.78
CA ILE A 170 15.97 -16.64 -23.83
C ILE A 170 15.31 -16.40 -22.48
N GLU A 171 15.59 -17.23 -21.47
CA GLU A 171 15.02 -17.06 -20.13
C GLU A 171 15.92 -17.45 -18.96
N HIS A 172 15.74 -16.75 -17.82
CA HIS A 172 16.54 -16.93 -16.61
C HIS A 172 18.07 -16.80 -16.82
N VAL A 173 18.47 -16.11 -17.89
CA VAL A 173 19.85 -15.77 -18.21
C VAL A 173 20.26 -14.50 -17.46
N SER A 174 21.49 -14.48 -16.94
CA SER A 174 22.15 -13.22 -16.56
C SER A 174 23.22 -12.86 -17.60
N THR A 175 23.29 -11.61 -18.05
CA THR A 175 24.28 -11.16 -19.06
C THR A 175 24.76 -9.74 -18.76
N TYR A 176 26.07 -9.48 -18.74
CA TYR A 176 26.65 -8.19 -18.35
C TYR A 176 28.05 -7.93 -18.95
N ASP A 177 28.54 -6.69 -18.82
CA ASP A 177 29.88 -6.21 -19.25
C ASP A 177 30.25 -6.56 -20.72
N PRO A 178 29.39 -6.24 -21.71
CA PRO A 178 29.58 -6.63 -23.10
C PRO A 178 30.74 -5.89 -23.76
N ARG A 179 31.56 -6.59 -24.55
CA ARG A 179 32.72 -6.02 -25.27
C ARG A 179 32.35 -5.07 -26.41
N SER A 180 31.12 -5.16 -26.90
CA SER A 180 30.58 -4.37 -28.00
C SER A 180 29.38 -3.54 -27.53
N TRP A 181 28.45 -3.25 -28.44
CA TRP A 181 27.35 -2.29 -28.30
C TRP A 181 26.07 -2.82 -27.62
N THR A 182 25.97 -4.09 -27.23
CA THR A 182 24.74 -4.62 -26.57
C THR A 182 24.99 -5.87 -25.71
N CYS A 183 24.20 -6.02 -24.65
CA CYS A 183 24.14 -7.23 -23.82
C CYS A 183 23.31 -8.37 -24.44
N LEU A 184 22.32 -8.06 -25.29
CA LEU A 184 21.45 -9.04 -25.95
C LEU A 184 20.92 -8.46 -27.27
N HIS A 185 21.37 -9.03 -28.38
CA HIS A 185 20.91 -8.69 -29.72
C HIS A 185 19.97 -9.78 -30.29
N VAL A 186 18.89 -9.35 -30.93
CA VAL A 186 18.07 -10.17 -31.82
C VAL A 186 18.08 -9.55 -33.20
N ALA A 187 18.83 -10.16 -34.13
CA ALA A 187 18.92 -9.72 -35.50
C ALA A 187 17.70 -10.14 -36.35
N GLU A 188 17.33 -9.32 -37.32
CA GLU A 188 16.22 -9.54 -38.25
C GLU A 188 16.47 -10.65 -39.29
N GLY A 189 17.73 -11.01 -39.52
CA GLY A 189 18.14 -11.89 -40.60
C GLY A 189 17.86 -11.25 -41.95
N VAL A 190 17.01 -11.91 -42.77
CA VAL A 190 16.50 -11.32 -44.03
C VAL A 190 15.07 -10.82 -43.85
N LEU A 191 14.83 -10.09 -42.74
CA LEU A 191 13.52 -9.60 -42.28
C LEU A 191 12.48 -10.70 -41.97
N ASN A 192 12.96 -11.92 -41.73
CA ASN A 192 12.14 -13.11 -41.51
C ASN A 192 12.28 -13.73 -40.10
N CYS A 193 13.01 -13.08 -39.18
CA CYS A 193 12.95 -13.41 -37.76
C CYS A 193 11.52 -13.28 -37.22
N THR A 194 11.01 -14.28 -36.49
CA THR A 194 9.71 -14.13 -35.80
C THR A 194 9.52 -14.93 -34.50
N ASN A 195 8.69 -14.41 -33.60
CA ASN A 195 8.22 -15.08 -32.39
C ASN A 195 9.35 -15.53 -31.45
N ILE A 196 10.32 -14.66 -31.18
CA ILE A 196 11.28 -14.87 -30.08
C ILE A 196 10.65 -14.45 -28.74
N LEU A 197 10.92 -15.21 -27.68
CA LEU A 197 10.51 -14.90 -26.30
C LEU A 197 11.74 -14.62 -25.44
N ILE A 198 11.83 -13.41 -24.90
CA ILE A 198 12.87 -12.97 -23.95
C ILE A 198 12.18 -12.70 -22.61
N GLN A 199 12.39 -13.56 -21.60
CA GLN A 199 11.70 -13.40 -20.32
C GLN A 199 12.49 -13.74 -19.06
N ASN A 200 12.18 -13.04 -17.96
CA ASN A 200 12.72 -13.33 -16.62
C ASN A 200 14.27 -13.31 -16.56
N ASN A 201 14.93 -12.46 -17.35
CA ASN A 201 16.40 -12.33 -17.41
C ASN A 201 16.94 -11.19 -16.52
N GLU A 202 18.21 -11.28 -16.15
CA GLU A 202 18.98 -10.25 -15.41
C GLU A 202 20.05 -9.65 -16.34
N ILE A 203 19.83 -8.44 -16.83
CA ILE A 203 20.63 -7.83 -17.91
C ILE A 203 21.38 -6.61 -17.36
N GLY A 204 22.69 -6.55 -17.56
CA GLY A 204 23.54 -5.43 -17.23
C GLY A 204 24.31 -5.51 -15.90
N PRO A 205 25.21 -4.54 -15.63
CA PRO A 205 25.46 -3.32 -16.40
C PRO A 205 25.97 -3.54 -17.84
N CYS A 206 25.54 -2.67 -18.76
CA CYS A 206 25.86 -2.73 -20.18
C CYS A 206 26.48 -1.39 -20.63
N GLY A 207 27.78 -1.39 -20.93
CA GLY A 207 28.50 -0.18 -21.37
C GLY A 207 29.07 0.64 -20.21
N SER A 208 29.38 1.90 -20.48
CA SER A 208 29.88 2.87 -19.49
C SER A 208 29.73 4.31 -20.00
N ASP A 209 29.74 5.27 -19.07
CA ASP A 209 29.60 6.71 -19.36
C ASP A 209 30.74 7.36 -20.14
N ALA A 210 31.82 6.64 -20.39
CA ALA A 210 32.87 7.13 -21.28
C ALA A 210 32.29 7.40 -22.68
N PHE A 211 32.77 8.47 -23.33
CA PHE A 211 32.32 8.86 -24.66
C PHE A 211 32.49 7.70 -25.66
N GLN A 212 31.48 7.45 -26.49
CA GLN A 212 31.39 6.32 -27.42
C GLN A 212 31.56 4.92 -26.78
N SER A 213 31.44 4.81 -25.46
CA SER A 213 31.59 3.52 -24.75
C SER A 213 30.26 2.88 -24.37
N TRP A 214 29.16 3.35 -24.94
CA TRP A 214 27.82 2.95 -24.55
C TRP A 214 27.44 1.54 -25.04
N ALA A 215 26.45 0.91 -24.40
CA ALA A 215 25.83 -0.31 -24.88
C ALA A 215 24.36 -0.43 -24.44
N ASP A 216 23.58 -1.14 -25.25
CA ASP A 216 22.19 -1.50 -24.98
C ASP A 216 22.07 -2.64 -23.94
N GLY A 217 20.94 -2.67 -23.25
CA GLY A 217 20.46 -3.85 -22.52
C GLY A 217 19.90 -4.91 -23.47
N VAL A 218 18.85 -4.56 -24.22
CA VAL A 218 18.19 -5.43 -25.21
C VAL A 218 17.98 -4.69 -26.52
N SER A 219 18.43 -5.29 -27.62
CA SER A 219 18.31 -4.76 -28.98
C SER A 219 17.45 -5.73 -29.81
N LEU A 220 16.20 -5.37 -30.11
CA LEU A 220 15.19 -6.24 -30.71
C LEU A 220 14.84 -5.84 -32.16
N SER A 221 15.15 -6.71 -33.12
CA SER A 221 14.80 -6.56 -34.54
C SER A 221 14.09 -7.83 -35.06
N CYS A 222 12.89 -8.15 -34.54
CA CYS A 222 12.22 -9.43 -34.85
C CYS A 222 10.68 -9.37 -34.70
N ARG A 223 9.93 -9.89 -35.69
CA ARG A 223 8.45 -9.76 -35.73
C ARG A 223 7.73 -10.65 -34.70
N ASN A 224 6.56 -10.23 -34.22
CA ASN A 224 5.69 -11.03 -33.33
C ASN A 224 6.37 -11.51 -32.03
N SER A 225 7.35 -10.76 -31.54
CA SER A 225 8.23 -11.15 -30.42
C SER A 225 7.66 -10.73 -29.07
N VAL A 226 8.14 -11.32 -27.97
CA VAL A 226 7.74 -10.91 -26.62
C VAL A 226 8.97 -10.68 -25.74
N VAL A 227 9.09 -9.48 -25.18
CA VAL A 227 10.14 -9.11 -24.21
C VAL A 227 9.44 -8.78 -22.89
N ARG A 228 9.55 -9.64 -21.88
CA ARG A 228 8.80 -9.45 -20.62
C ARG A 228 9.48 -9.83 -19.31
N ASN A 229 9.12 -9.16 -18.23
CA ASN A 229 9.59 -9.46 -16.87
C ASN A 229 11.13 -9.48 -16.74
N ASN A 230 11.87 -8.80 -17.61
CA ASN A 230 13.33 -8.72 -17.51
C ASN A 230 13.73 -7.58 -16.58
N TRP A 231 14.78 -7.79 -15.78
CA TRP A 231 15.43 -6.75 -14.98
C TRP A 231 16.67 -6.26 -15.73
N ILE A 232 16.76 -4.95 -15.97
CA ILE A 232 17.80 -4.33 -16.80
C ILE A 232 18.49 -3.24 -15.95
N GLU A 233 19.68 -3.54 -15.44
CA GLU A 233 20.46 -2.74 -14.49
C GLU A 233 21.56 -1.95 -15.20
N SER A 234 21.63 -0.64 -14.99
CA SER A 234 22.66 0.29 -15.50
C SER A 234 23.16 0.06 -16.95
N PRO A 235 22.28 -0.12 -17.97
CA PRO A 235 22.66 0.09 -19.38
C PRO A 235 22.97 1.57 -19.64
N THR A 236 23.67 1.89 -20.73
CA THR A 236 24.07 3.27 -21.01
C THR A 236 23.62 3.83 -22.37
N ASP A 237 23.29 2.98 -23.36
CA ASP A 237 22.70 3.45 -24.64
C ASP A 237 21.16 3.37 -24.58
N GLY A 238 20.55 2.25 -24.98
CA GLY A 238 19.15 1.93 -24.75
C GLY A 238 18.93 0.84 -23.69
N GLY A 239 17.96 1.03 -22.79
CA GLY A 239 17.51 -0.05 -21.90
C GLY A 239 16.87 -1.19 -22.70
N ILE A 240 15.91 -0.84 -23.55
CA ILE A 240 15.40 -1.68 -24.64
C ILE A 240 15.31 -0.83 -25.91
N VAL A 241 15.97 -1.24 -26.99
CA VAL A 241 15.85 -0.63 -28.32
C VAL A 241 15.07 -1.56 -29.23
N VAL A 242 14.01 -1.04 -29.84
CA VAL A 242 13.15 -1.79 -30.76
C VAL A 242 13.39 -1.30 -32.18
N PHE A 243 14.10 -2.09 -32.97
CA PHE A 243 14.38 -1.85 -34.38
C PHE A 243 13.20 -2.32 -35.24
N GLY A 244 12.10 -1.55 -35.22
CA GLY A 244 10.90 -1.80 -36.04
C GLY A 244 10.37 -3.24 -35.97
N SER A 245 9.84 -3.68 -34.82
CA SER A 245 9.50 -5.10 -34.60
C SER A 245 7.98 -5.38 -34.61
N PRO A 246 7.29 -5.32 -35.76
CA PRO A 246 5.82 -5.37 -35.86
C PRO A 246 5.23 -6.66 -35.27
N GLY A 247 4.08 -6.50 -34.61
CA GLY A 247 3.39 -7.54 -33.84
C GLY A 247 3.99 -7.86 -32.47
N SER A 248 5.06 -7.17 -32.03
CA SER A 248 5.77 -7.54 -30.80
C SER A 248 5.25 -6.86 -29.53
N LEU A 249 5.40 -7.51 -28.39
CA LEU A 249 4.93 -7.04 -27.08
C LEU A 249 6.09 -6.90 -26.10
N ILE A 250 6.40 -5.65 -25.71
CA ILE A 250 7.43 -5.31 -24.73
C ILE A 250 6.72 -4.90 -23.44
N GLN A 251 6.69 -5.77 -22.43
CA GLN A 251 5.89 -5.54 -21.22
C GLN A 251 6.50 -5.96 -19.88
N ASN A 252 6.16 -5.26 -18.81
CA ASN A 252 6.54 -5.61 -17.43
C ASN A 252 8.07 -5.72 -17.21
N ASN A 253 8.90 -5.14 -18.07
CA ASN A 253 10.34 -5.08 -17.84
C ASN A 253 10.64 -3.94 -16.87
N THR A 254 11.67 -4.11 -16.04
CA THR A 254 12.18 -3.07 -15.15
C THR A 254 13.55 -2.63 -15.63
N ILE A 255 13.69 -1.36 -16.00
CA ILE A 255 14.97 -0.71 -16.31
C ILE A 255 15.33 0.16 -15.10
N TRP A 256 16.52 -0.02 -14.55
CA TRP A 256 16.95 0.63 -13.31
C TRP A 256 18.39 1.15 -13.45
N ILE A 257 18.60 2.44 -13.15
CA ILE A 257 19.88 3.11 -13.23
C ILE A 257 20.37 3.48 -11.82
N GLU A 258 21.51 2.91 -11.40
CA GLU A 258 22.14 3.24 -10.12
C GLU A 258 23.26 4.30 -10.23
N ASP A 259 24.06 4.23 -11.29
CA ASP A 259 25.40 4.82 -11.31
C ASP A 259 25.93 5.29 -12.67
N ASN A 260 25.18 5.08 -13.77
CA ASN A 260 25.54 5.45 -15.14
C ASN A 260 24.49 6.37 -15.80
N THR A 261 24.87 7.09 -16.84
CA THR A 261 23.98 7.86 -17.71
C THR A 261 23.42 6.95 -18.80
N LEU A 262 22.09 6.78 -18.81
CA LEU A 262 21.38 6.10 -19.90
C LEU A 262 20.91 7.12 -20.95
N LEU A 263 21.10 6.86 -22.24
CA LEU A 263 20.53 7.72 -23.29
C LEU A 263 19.01 7.52 -23.37
N GLY A 264 18.54 6.30 -23.61
CA GLY A 264 17.12 5.96 -23.77
C GLY A 264 16.64 4.83 -22.86
N GLY A 265 15.53 5.01 -22.14
CA GLY A 265 14.88 3.93 -21.37
C GLY A 265 14.34 2.85 -22.32
N ILE A 266 13.25 3.16 -23.03
CA ILE A 266 12.80 2.34 -24.17
C ILE A 266 12.76 3.21 -25.43
N ASN A 267 13.49 2.79 -26.45
CA ASN A 267 13.62 3.45 -27.74
C ASN A 267 12.75 2.73 -28.80
N VAL A 268 11.82 3.47 -29.42
CA VAL A 268 10.91 3.02 -30.49
C VAL A 268 11.10 3.98 -31.68
N VAL A 269 12.35 4.09 -32.12
CA VAL A 269 12.89 5.23 -32.89
C VAL A 269 13.47 4.82 -34.23
N ASP A 270 13.99 3.62 -34.37
CA ASP A 270 14.67 3.22 -35.59
C ASP A 270 13.71 3.07 -36.78
N TYR A 271 14.14 3.56 -37.94
CA TYR A 271 13.42 3.39 -39.19
C TYR A 271 13.82 2.07 -39.84
N ASP A 272 15.12 1.84 -39.97
CA ASP A 272 15.67 0.57 -40.44
C ASP A 272 15.63 -0.49 -39.32
N PRO A 273 15.56 -1.79 -39.67
CA PRO A 273 15.54 -2.35 -41.01
C PRO A 273 14.11 -2.56 -41.57
N PHE A 274 13.06 -2.28 -40.79
CA PHE A 274 11.66 -2.53 -41.15
C PHE A 274 10.92 -1.31 -41.75
N ASN A 275 11.65 -0.30 -42.24
CA ASN A 275 11.10 0.92 -42.87
C ASN A 275 10.06 1.67 -42.00
N GLY A 276 10.27 1.70 -40.68
CA GLY A 276 9.39 2.36 -39.73
C GLY A 276 8.12 1.59 -39.40
N ASP A 277 7.98 0.33 -39.84
CA ASP A 277 6.84 -0.54 -39.49
C ASP A 277 6.94 -0.98 -38.02
N TYR A 278 6.08 -0.40 -37.17
CA TYR A 278 5.82 -0.87 -35.81
C TYR A 278 4.39 -1.39 -35.68
N THR A 279 3.70 -1.76 -36.76
CA THR A 279 2.30 -2.18 -36.75
C THR A 279 2.05 -3.28 -35.71
N ASN A 280 1.12 -3.05 -34.79
CA ASN A 280 0.81 -3.94 -33.65
C ASN A 280 2.00 -4.19 -32.69
N THR A 281 3.04 -3.37 -32.71
CA THR A 281 4.06 -3.35 -31.66
C THR A 281 3.49 -2.61 -30.46
N ILE A 282 3.48 -3.25 -29.29
CA ILE A 282 2.95 -2.68 -28.06
C ILE A 282 4.08 -2.62 -27.03
N VAL A 283 4.48 -1.40 -26.65
CA VAL A 283 5.34 -1.16 -25.49
C VAL A 283 4.45 -0.71 -24.35
N GLU A 284 4.19 -1.61 -23.40
CA GLU A 284 3.31 -1.30 -22.30
C GLU A 284 3.81 -1.77 -20.95
N ASN A 285 3.33 -1.17 -19.87
CA ASN A 285 3.39 -1.80 -18.56
C ASN A 285 4.82 -1.99 -17.99
N ASN A 286 5.85 -1.38 -18.59
CA ASN A 286 7.24 -1.43 -18.12
C ASN A 286 7.49 -0.36 -17.03
N THR A 287 8.51 -0.56 -16.19
CA THR A 287 8.95 0.38 -15.15
C THR A 287 10.36 0.85 -15.47
N ILE A 288 10.57 2.16 -15.52
CA ILE A 288 11.85 2.80 -15.88
C ILE A 288 12.26 3.72 -14.73
N VAL A 289 13.45 3.50 -14.18
CA VAL A 289 13.91 4.18 -12.96
C VAL A 289 15.28 4.81 -13.12
N GLY A 290 15.35 6.14 -12.98
CA GLY A 290 16.61 6.88 -12.83
C GLY A 290 17.08 6.97 -11.37
N GLY A 291 18.33 7.38 -11.14
CA GLY A 291 18.84 7.78 -9.81
C GLY A 291 18.19 9.09 -9.32
N PHE A 292 18.63 9.68 -8.21
CA PHE A 292 18.00 10.89 -7.62
C PHE A 292 19.06 11.91 -7.16
N ALA A 293 19.33 12.95 -7.96
CA ALA A 293 20.44 13.87 -7.69
C ALA A 293 20.30 14.79 -6.46
N THR A 294 21.28 14.68 -5.55
CA THR A 294 21.61 15.67 -4.51
C THR A 294 23.12 15.66 -4.23
N ASP A 295 23.70 16.84 -4.00
CA ASP A 295 25.15 17.01 -3.83
C ASP A 295 25.46 17.33 -2.36
N GLN A 296 26.35 16.54 -1.74
CA GLN A 296 26.85 16.60 -0.34
C GLN A 296 26.06 15.84 0.74
N PRO A 297 26.74 15.24 1.74
CA PRO A 297 26.11 14.46 2.81
C PRO A 297 25.77 15.29 4.06
N THR A 298 24.85 14.74 4.86
CA THR A 298 24.41 15.17 6.21
C THR A 298 23.67 16.51 6.32
N ASP A 299 22.34 16.39 6.41
CA ASP A 299 21.64 16.87 7.60
C ASP A 299 20.49 15.90 7.98
N ALA A 300 20.02 15.93 9.23
CA ALA A 300 19.14 14.89 9.79
C ALA A 300 17.67 14.93 9.33
N GLN A 301 17.38 15.56 8.18
CA GLN A 301 16.04 15.75 7.64
C GLN A 301 15.77 15.00 6.32
N ASP A 302 16.81 14.54 5.62
CA ASP A 302 16.70 13.80 4.35
C ASP A 302 17.35 12.40 4.42
N ALA A 303 16.94 11.60 5.41
CA ALA A 303 17.42 10.21 5.56
C ALA A 303 16.72 9.20 4.62
N ASP A 304 15.66 9.62 3.92
CA ASP A 304 14.80 8.78 3.07
C ASP A 304 15.21 8.80 1.58
N VAL A 305 16.21 9.60 1.20
CA VAL A 305 16.81 9.65 -0.14
C VAL A 305 18.29 9.30 -0.06
N GLY A 306 18.68 8.30 -0.86
CA GLY A 306 20.02 7.69 -0.82
C GLY A 306 21.11 8.52 -1.49
N PHE A 307 22.33 7.98 -1.47
CA PHE A 307 23.50 8.58 -2.13
C PHE A 307 23.30 8.61 -3.66
N ASN A 308 23.67 9.71 -4.31
CA ASN A 308 23.56 9.84 -5.77
C ASN A 308 24.89 10.15 -6.43
N ASN A 309 25.16 9.46 -7.53
CA ASN A 309 26.21 9.82 -8.48
C ASN A 309 25.63 10.76 -9.54
N GLU A 310 26.26 11.90 -9.84
CA GLU A 310 25.77 12.89 -10.83
C GLU A 310 25.43 12.26 -12.20
N THR A 311 26.04 11.11 -12.50
CA THR A 311 25.82 10.29 -13.70
C THR A 311 24.51 9.51 -13.72
N ALA A 312 23.85 9.23 -12.59
CA ALA A 312 22.72 8.29 -12.50
C ALA A 312 21.39 8.86 -13.05
N ILE A 313 21.38 9.27 -14.32
CA ILE A 313 20.28 9.95 -15.00
C ILE A 313 19.91 9.25 -16.32
N ILE A 314 18.62 9.21 -16.62
CA ILE A 314 18.13 8.74 -17.92
C ILE A 314 17.83 9.96 -18.80
N LYS A 315 18.56 10.19 -19.90
CA LYS A 315 18.32 11.38 -20.73
C LYS A 315 16.90 11.40 -21.29
N MET A 316 16.38 10.26 -21.75
CA MET A 316 15.03 10.14 -22.31
C MET A 316 14.39 8.82 -21.85
N GLY A 317 13.33 8.87 -21.05
CA GLY A 317 12.70 7.65 -20.51
C GLY A 317 11.99 6.81 -21.58
N LEU A 318 11.16 7.44 -22.41
CA LEU A 318 10.57 6.84 -23.61
C LEU A 318 10.85 7.74 -24.82
N ALA A 319 11.47 7.18 -25.85
CA ALA A 319 11.70 7.86 -27.12
C ALA A 319 10.86 7.20 -28.22
N VAL A 320 9.98 7.96 -28.87
CA VAL A 320 9.00 7.43 -29.82
C VAL A 320 9.04 8.20 -31.14
N GLY A 321 9.33 7.50 -32.22
CA GLY A 321 9.49 8.09 -33.54
C GLY A 321 10.93 8.50 -33.84
N ASN A 322 11.28 8.47 -35.13
CA ASN A 322 12.66 8.55 -35.59
C ASN A 322 13.34 9.90 -35.38
N ARG A 323 12.61 11.02 -35.39
CA ARG A 323 13.28 12.33 -35.22
C ARG A 323 13.78 12.59 -33.81
N VAL A 324 13.30 11.84 -32.81
CA VAL A 324 13.67 12.01 -31.41
C VAL A 324 15.19 11.93 -31.20
N TRP A 325 15.86 10.98 -31.86
CA TRP A 325 17.32 10.86 -31.85
C TRP A 325 17.98 11.21 -33.19
N PHE A 326 17.28 11.09 -34.32
CA PHE A 326 17.89 11.19 -35.64
C PHE A 326 17.59 12.50 -36.40
N GLY A 327 16.78 13.40 -35.85
CA GLY A 327 16.42 14.66 -36.50
C GLY A 327 15.93 14.46 -37.94
N ASP A 328 16.53 15.16 -38.91
CA ASP A 328 16.20 15.04 -40.32
C ASP A 328 16.99 13.97 -41.11
N LYS A 329 17.77 13.09 -40.45
CA LYS A 329 18.54 12.00 -41.08
C LYS A 329 17.70 11.15 -42.06
N PHE A 330 16.43 10.91 -41.70
CA PHE A 330 15.48 10.12 -42.49
C PHE A 330 14.51 10.98 -43.33
N GLY A 331 14.74 12.31 -43.41
CA GLY A 331 13.98 13.23 -44.25
C GLY A 331 12.48 13.22 -43.96
N ARG A 332 11.69 12.65 -44.89
CA ARG A 332 10.21 12.53 -44.79
C ARG A 332 9.74 11.16 -44.28
N ASN A 333 10.63 10.21 -44.07
CA ASN A 333 10.27 8.87 -43.61
C ASN A 333 9.87 8.91 -42.12
N ARG A 334 8.92 8.06 -41.71
CA ARG A 334 8.27 8.08 -40.38
C ARG A 334 8.14 6.67 -39.83
N ASN A 335 8.04 6.56 -38.51
CA ASN A 335 7.63 5.34 -37.83
C ASN A 335 6.09 5.35 -37.67
N PHE A 336 5.44 4.19 -37.82
CA PHE A 336 3.96 4.09 -37.81
C PHE A 336 3.47 2.79 -37.15
N GLY A 337 2.19 2.76 -36.77
CA GLY A 337 1.49 1.54 -36.31
C GLY A 337 1.83 1.02 -34.90
N GLY A 338 2.77 1.62 -34.19
CA GLY A 338 3.12 1.27 -32.82
C GLY A 338 2.20 1.87 -31.76
N ILE A 339 2.15 1.23 -30.58
CA ILE A 339 1.37 1.63 -29.42
C ILE A 339 2.29 1.68 -28.19
N VAL A 340 2.28 2.80 -27.45
CA VAL A 340 3.03 2.97 -26.20
C VAL A 340 2.06 3.43 -25.11
N ARG A 341 1.90 2.68 -24.02
CA ARG A 341 0.89 2.95 -22.96
C ARG A 341 1.27 2.39 -21.60
N ASN A 342 0.77 2.95 -20.49
CA ASN A 342 0.86 2.38 -19.13
C ASN A 342 2.29 2.10 -18.58
N ASN A 343 3.34 2.58 -19.25
CA ASN A 343 4.71 2.49 -18.76
C ASN A 343 4.92 3.52 -17.64
N GLN A 344 5.85 3.26 -16.73
CA GLN A 344 6.11 4.12 -15.58
C GLN A 344 7.51 4.65 -15.59
N LEU A 345 7.65 5.89 -15.16
CA LEU A 345 8.90 6.61 -15.08
C LEU A 345 9.00 7.20 -13.66
N THR A 346 10.11 6.97 -12.98
CA THR A 346 10.41 7.55 -11.67
C THR A 346 11.92 7.71 -11.48
N GLY A 347 12.38 8.60 -10.60
CA GLY A 347 13.79 9.01 -10.56
C GLY A 347 14.12 10.18 -11.50
N ALA A 348 15.41 10.38 -11.76
CA ALA A 348 15.96 11.48 -12.54
C ALA A 348 15.93 11.18 -14.04
N PHE A 349 15.29 12.08 -14.78
CA PHE A 349 15.28 12.09 -16.24
C PHE A 349 15.71 13.47 -16.76
N GLY A 350 16.32 13.49 -17.94
CA GLY A 350 16.34 14.72 -18.76
C GLY A 350 14.95 15.01 -19.32
N TRP A 351 14.33 13.99 -19.92
CA TRP A 351 12.96 14.01 -20.43
C TRP A 351 12.26 12.69 -20.08
N GLY A 352 11.03 12.75 -19.56
CA GLY A 352 10.24 11.55 -19.32
C GLY A 352 9.87 10.87 -20.64
N VAL A 353 9.14 11.56 -21.50
CA VAL A 353 8.70 11.04 -22.80
C VAL A 353 8.98 12.07 -23.89
N ALA A 354 9.46 11.63 -25.05
CA ALA A 354 9.51 12.42 -26.26
C ALA A 354 8.90 11.65 -27.43
N VAL A 355 8.12 12.36 -28.24
CA VAL A 355 7.41 11.82 -29.40
C VAL A 355 7.64 12.73 -30.59
N SER A 356 8.00 12.16 -31.74
CA SER A 356 8.09 12.90 -32.99
C SER A 356 7.05 12.45 -34.03
N GLU A 357 6.24 13.41 -34.49
CA GLU A 357 5.42 13.38 -35.71
C GLU A 357 4.18 12.47 -35.74
N ALA A 358 3.02 13.03 -35.39
CA ALA A 358 1.72 12.45 -35.66
C ALA A 358 0.90 13.29 -36.66
N LEU A 359 0.50 12.64 -37.76
CA LEU A 359 -0.53 12.99 -38.76
C LEU A 359 -0.20 13.96 -39.94
N PRO A 360 -0.85 13.77 -41.13
CA PRO A 360 -1.75 12.67 -41.52
C PRO A 360 -1.24 11.78 -42.68
N SER A 361 -1.54 10.48 -42.58
CA SER A 361 -1.32 9.39 -43.56
C SER A 361 0.13 8.90 -43.72
N PRO A 362 0.47 7.62 -43.41
CA PRO A 362 -0.39 6.50 -43.02
C PRO A 362 -0.96 6.59 -41.59
N GLU A 363 -1.51 5.48 -41.06
CA GLU A 363 -2.18 5.45 -39.75
C GLU A 363 -1.30 5.99 -38.60
N PRO A 364 -1.85 6.84 -37.71
CA PRO A 364 -1.08 7.50 -36.67
C PRO A 364 -0.47 6.53 -35.68
N PHE A 365 0.74 6.85 -35.23
CA PHE A 365 1.26 6.33 -33.97
C PHE A 365 0.30 6.75 -32.85
N LEU A 366 -0.37 5.80 -32.20
CA LEU A 366 -1.41 6.09 -31.21
C LEU A 366 -0.79 6.44 -29.86
N TYR A 367 -0.37 7.70 -29.75
CA TYR A 367 -0.01 8.34 -28.49
C TYR A 367 -1.27 8.85 -27.78
N ASP A 368 -1.74 8.11 -26.77
CA ASP A 368 -2.91 8.47 -25.97
C ASP A 368 -2.56 9.65 -25.03
N SER A 369 -2.84 10.87 -25.48
CA SER A 369 -2.54 12.10 -24.71
C SER A 369 -3.30 12.17 -23.38
N ASN A 370 -4.49 11.55 -23.29
CA ASN A 370 -5.23 11.39 -22.04
C ASN A 370 -4.60 10.34 -21.10
N GLY A 371 -3.68 9.52 -21.62
CA GLY A 371 -2.85 8.61 -20.84
C GLY A 371 -1.54 9.25 -20.33
N THR A 372 -1.08 10.36 -20.91
CA THR A 372 0.28 10.89 -20.62
C THR A 372 0.38 11.92 -19.49
N ASP A 373 -0.75 12.37 -18.94
CA ASP A 373 -0.83 12.95 -17.58
C ASP A 373 -0.34 11.97 -16.49
N SER A 374 -0.14 10.69 -16.82
CA SER A 374 0.47 9.68 -15.94
C SER A 374 2.01 9.55 -16.08
N THR A 375 2.66 10.37 -16.92
CA THR A 375 4.12 10.49 -16.92
C THR A 375 4.57 11.33 -15.72
N VAL A 376 4.95 10.68 -14.62
CA VAL A 376 5.35 11.38 -13.39
C VAL A 376 6.77 11.92 -13.54
N ILE A 377 6.89 13.18 -13.97
CA ILE A 377 8.11 13.98 -13.77
C ILE A 377 8.09 14.53 -12.33
N PRO A 378 9.17 14.38 -11.54
CA PRO A 378 9.25 14.93 -10.19
C PRO A 378 9.03 16.45 -10.15
N SER A 379 8.34 16.93 -9.12
CA SER A 379 7.87 18.32 -8.97
C SER A 379 8.94 19.37 -8.64
N SER A 380 10.20 19.12 -8.99
CA SER A 380 11.36 19.99 -8.72
C SER A 380 11.85 20.76 -9.95
N TYR A 381 11.26 20.52 -11.14
CA TYR A 381 11.49 21.32 -12.35
C TYR A 381 10.30 22.26 -12.62
N PRO A 382 10.52 23.44 -13.22
CA PRO A 382 9.47 24.43 -13.47
C PRO A 382 8.39 23.90 -14.41
N ASP A 383 7.13 24.14 -14.03
CA ASP A 383 5.91 23.70 -14.72
C ASP A 383 5.83 24.27 -16.15
N VAL A 384 5.96 23.40 -17.16
CA VAL A 384 5.62 23.71 -18.57
C VAL A 384 4.43 22.85 -18.96
N ARG A 385 3.24 23.35 -18.65
CA ARG A 385 1.99 22.76 -19.11
C ARG A 385 1.85 22.88 -20.62
N LEU A 386 1.45 21.78 -21.26
CA LEU A 386 1.06 21.75 -22.67
C LEU A 386 -0.46 21.62 -22.78
N ASP A 387 -1.15 22.75 -22.83
CA ASP A 387 -2.58 22.80 -23.17
C ASP A 387 -2.77 22.43 -24.66
N GLY A 388 -2.97 21.13 -24.92
CA GLY A 388 -3.48 20.63 -26.21
C GLY A 388 -2.50 20.64 -27.40
N ALA A 389 -1.20 20.89 -27.19
CA ALA A 389 -0.19 20.85 -28.24
C ALA A 389 0.89 19.79 -27.96
N LEU A 390 1.23 18.97 -28.97
CA LEU A 390 2.54 18.32 -28.99
C LEU A 390 3.60 19.43 -29.03
N LEU A 391 4.57 19.40 -28.13
CA LEU A 391 5.79 20.18 -28.29
C LEU A 391 6.65 19.52 -29.37
N CYS A 392 6.42 19.89 -30.63
CA CYS A 392 7.39 19.65 -31.70
C CYS A 392 8.65 20.45 -31.39
N ILE A 393 9.62 19.83 -30.73
CA ILE A 393 10.99 20.34 -30.69
C ILE A 393 11.61 19.99 -32.06
N THR A 394 11.62 20.96 -32.97
CA THR A 394 12.61 20.96 -34.04
C THR A 394 13.99 21.19 -33.41
N SER A 395 14.99 20.43 -33.84
CA SER A 395 16.39 20.75 -33.50
C SER A 395 16.66 22.22 -33.82
N PRO A 396 17.45 22.95 -33.00
CA PRO A 396 18.09 24.16 -33.47
C PRO A 396 18.88 23.87 -34.75
N ASP A 397 18.90 24.82 -35.68
CA ASP A 397 19.78 24.76 -36.84
C ASP A 397 21.24 24.67 -36.37
N GLY A 398 21.93 23.59 -36.73
CA GLY A 398 23.31 23.33 -36.29
C GLY A 398 23.44 22.56 -34.95
N GLY A 399 22.53 21.60 -34.69
CA GLY A 399 22.45 20.78 -33.47
C GLY A 399 23.75 20.53 -32.71
N ASP A 400 23.87 21.18 -31.56
CA ASP A 400 25.04 21.13 -30.68
C ASP A 400 24.76 20.26 -29.43
N TYR A 401 25.72 19.40 -29.10
CA TYR A 401 25.62 18.37 -28.06
C TYR A 401 26.38 18.84 -26.81
N TRP A 402 25.77 18.96 -25.62
CA TRP A 402 26.50 19.21 -24.36
C TRP A 402 25.73 18.56 -23.18
N PRO A 403 26.36 18.14 -22.04
CA PRO A 403 27.51 18.77 -21.40
C PRO A 403 28.91 18.30 -21.84
N ARG A 404 29.06 17.33 -22.75
CA ARG A 404 30.31 17.07 -23.51
C ARG A 404 29.96 16.55 -24.90
N GLY A 405 30.31 17.31 -25.93
CA GLY A 405 29.83 17.12 -27.30
C GLY A 405 30.66 16.17 -28.18
N GLY A 406 30.06 15.78 -29.30
CA GLY A 406 30.68 14.97 -30.35
C GLY A 406 29.70 14.00 -30.99
N ASN A 407 29.59 14.03 -32.32
CA ASN A 407 28.83 13.04 -33.08
C ASN A 407 29.50 11.65 -32.97
N PRO A 408 28.79 10.57 -32.55
CA PRO A 408 29.37 9.23 -32.49
C PRO A 408 29.62 8.59 -33.87
N TYR A 409 29.01 9.10 -34.94
CA TYR A 409 29.20 8.62 -36.30
C TYR A 409 30.15 9.53 -37.08
N GLY A 410 31.44 9.39 -36.80
CA GLY A 410 32.50 10.00 -37.63
C GLY A 410 32.61 9.28 -38.97
N ASN A 411 32.28 9.97 -40.06
CA ASN A 411 32.70 9.58 -41.40
C ASN A 411 33.94 10.44 -41.77
N PRO A 412 35.03 9.87 -42.31
CA PRO A 412 36.25 10.62 -42.61
C PRO A 412 36.10 11.50 -43.86
N ASP A 413 36.99 12.51 -43.95
CA ASP A 413 37.14 13.49 -45.05
C ASP A 413 35.92 14.47 -45.18
N GLN A 414 36.04 15.79 -45.36
CA GLN A 414 37.08 16.76 -45.77
C GLN A 414 36.87 18.05 -44.91
N GLY A 415 37.78 18.99 -44.66
CA GLY A 415 38.73 19.68 -45.54
C GLY A 415 38.30 21.16 -45.71
N GLU A 416 39.12 22.10 -45.22
CA GLU A 416 39.10 23.59 -45.29
C GLU A 416 38.13 24.28 -46.30
N GLY A 417 37.55 25.47 -46.07
CA GLY A 417 37.91 26.61 -45.21
C GLY A 417 36.98 27.82 -45.44
N ALA A 418 37.27 28.98 -44.84
CA ALA A 418 36.33 30.09 -44.69
C ALA A 418 36.23 31.09 -45.86
N SER A 419 35.04 31.64 -46.13
CA SER A 419 34.81 33.09 -46.37
C SER A 419 33.35 33.44 -46.71
N THR A 420 32.81 34.48 -46.07
CA THR A 420 31.66 35.24 -46.60
C THR A 420 32.12 36.27 -47.63
N PRO A 421 31.33 36.49 -48.70
CA PRO A 421 30.96 37.87 -49.01
C PRO A 421 29.50 38.04 -49.46
N SER A 422 29.12 39.32 -49.62
CA SER A 422 27.76 39.81 -49.82
C SER A 422 27.32 40.02 -51.28
N ARG A 423 26.00 39.94 -51.49
CA ARG A 423 25.16 40.79 -52.37
C ARG A 423 25.21 40.68 -53.92
N HIS A 424 23.96 40.72 -54.44
CA HIS A 424 23.46 41.29 -55.71
C HIS A 424 23.58 40.53 -57.03
N GLY A 425 22.45 40.53 -57.77
CA GLY A 425 22.30 39.95 -59.12
C GLY A 425 20.85 40.03 -59.64
N SER A 426 20.36 41.23 -59.96
CA SER A 426 19.17 41.44 -60.83
C SER A 426 19.52 41.08 -62.30
N SER A 427 18.64 40.84 -63.28
CA SER A 427 17.18 40.96 -63.49
C SER A 427 16.78 39.91 -64.58
N THR A 428 15.55 39.73 -65.07
CA THR A 428 14.86 40.62 -66.04
C THR A 428 13.42 40.12 -66.32
N SER A 429 12.43 40.91 -65.91
CA SER A 429 11.22 41.33 -66.66
C SER A 429 10.62 40.43 -67.80
N ARG A 430 9.33 40.04 -67.70
CA ARG A 430 8.18 40.70 -68.40
C ARG A 430 6.82 39.97 -68.37
N LYS A 431 5.76 40.80 -68.22
CA LYS A 431 4.34 40.71 -68.70
C LYS A 431 3.19 40.24 -67.76
N LEU A 432 2.21 41.17 -67.71
CA LEU A 432 0.77 41.13 -67.43
C LEU A 432 0.04 39.82 -67.79
N GLY A 433 -1.13 39.49 -67.21
CA GLY A 433 -1.98 40.26 -66.27
C GLY A 433 -3.38 39.61 -66.08
N LEU A 434 -4.38 40.41 -65.65
CA LEU A 434 -5.78 40.04 -65.29
C LEU A 434 -5.97 39.30 -63.95
N GLY A 435 -6.85 39.84 -63.07
CA GLY A 435 -7.17 39.20 -61.78
C GLY A 435 -8.05 40.00 -60.79
N LEU A 436 -8.41 41.26 -61.06
CA LEU A 436 -9.13 42.14 -60.11
C LEU A 436 -10.64 41.86 -59.93
N GLY A 437 -11.15 40.70 -60.36
CA GLY A 437 -12.54 40.29 -60.16
C GLY A 437 -12.78 39.22 -59.09
N ILE A 438 -11.75 38.44 -58.73
CA ILE A 438 -11.91 37.21 -57.93
C ILE A 438 -11.85 37.49 -56.42
N THR A 439 -11.06 38.47 -56.00
CA THR A 439 -10.87 38.81 -54.58
C THR A 439 -12.11 39.43 -53.92
N PHE A 440 -12.96 40.14 -54.67
CA PHE A 440 -14.16 40.76 -54.12
C PHE A 440 -15.34 39.77 -53.96
N GLY A 441 -15.50 38.82 -54.89
CA GLY A 441 -16.56 37.82 -54.84
C GLY A 441 -16.42 36.85 -53.65
N ILE A 442 -15.19 36.45 -53.34
CA ILE A 442 -14.90 35.55 -52.21
C ILE A 442 -15.23 36.21 -50.87
N LEU A 443 -14.94 37.51 -50.72
CA LEU A 443 -15.22 38.25 -49.48
C LEU A 443 -16.73 38.37 -49.21
N VAL A 444 -17.53 38.64 -50.25
CA VAL A 444 -19.00 38.74 -50.14
C VAL A 444 -19.61 37.37 -49.81
N ALA A 445 -19.12 36.29 -50.41
CA ALA A 445 -19.59 34.93 -50.12
C ALA A 445 -19.33 34.50 -48.66
N LEU A 446 -18.17 34.85 -48.10
CA LEU A 446 -17.83 34.54 -46.70
C LEU A 446 -18.68 35.32 -45.69
N VAL A 447 -18.99 36.60 -45.97
CA VAL A 447 -19.90 37.40 -45.13
C VAL A 447 -21.33 36.85 -45.18
N ALA A 448 -21.82 36.48 -46.38
CA ALA A 448 -23.14 35.85 -46.51
C ALA A 448 -23.24 34.52 -45.76
N ALA A 449 -22.21 33.66 -45.86
CA ALA A 449 -22.15 32.39 -45.12
C ALA A 449 -22.17 32.60 -43.60
N TRP A 450 -21.47 33.63 -43.09
CA TRP A 450 -21.48 33.96 -41.66
C TRP A 450 -22.87 34.40 -41.16
N PHE A 451 -23.59 35.23 -41.92
CA PHE A 451 -24.95 35.62 -41.55
C PHE A 451 -25.96 34.45 -41.60
N VAL A 452 -25.84 33.55 -42.58
CA VAL A 452 -26.67 32.33 -42.64
C VAL A 452 -26.39 31.40 -41.45
N HIS A 453 -25.12 31.20 -41.10
CA HIS A 453 -24.73 30.35 -39.96
C HIS A 453 -25.17 30.93 -38.61
N ARG A 454 -25.22 32.26 -38.49
CA ARG A 454 -25.73 32.96 -37.29
C ARG A 454 -27.25 32.88 -37.18
N TRP A 455 -27.97 33.11 -38.28
CA TRP A 455 -29.43 32.98 -38.34
C TRP A 455 -29.91 31.54 -38.03
N ALA A 456 -29.17 30.53 -38.52
CA ALA A 456 -29.44 29.13 -38.18
C ALA A 456 -29.27 28.83 -36.68
N ALA A 457 -28.22 29.37 -36.05
CA ALA A 457 -27.97 29.18 -34.61
C ALA A 457 -29.07 29.81 -33.74
N ASP A 458 -29.49 31.05 -34.05
CA ASP A 458 -30.54 31.75 -33.31
C ASP A 458 -31.94 31.10 -33.50
N THR A 459 -32.18 30.48 -34.66
CA THR A 459 -33.42 29.74 -34.93
C THR A 459 -33.51 28.45 -34.10
N VAL A 460 -32.42 27.67 -34.01
CA VAL A 460 -32.37 26.44 -33.20
C VAL A 460 -32.54 26.72 -31.70
N ALA A 461 -31.96 27.82 -31.20
CA ALA A 461 -32.10 28.23 -29.79
C ALA A 461 -33.55 28.57 -29.39
N THR A 462 -34.43 28.86 -30.37
CA THR A 462 -35.82 29.24 -30.11
C THR A 462 -36.78 28.04 -30.14
N THR A 463 -36.51 27.01 -30.96
CA THR A 463 -37.35 25.80 -31.06
C THR A 463 -37.18 24.83 -29.88
N ILE A 464 -36.06 24.90 -29.15
CA ILE A 464 -35.82 24.04 -27.97
C ILE A 464 -36.63 24.49 -26.74
N ARG A 465 -37.20 25.70 -26.73
CA ARG A 465 -37.92 26.26 -25.56
C ARG A 465 -39.41 25.90 -25.43
N THR A 466 -39.96 24.99 -26.23
CA THR A 466 -41.41 24.70 -26.24
C THR A 466 -41.84 23.25 -26.01
N ASN A 467 -40.92 22.31 -25.76
CA ASN A 467 -41.27 20.88 -25.62
C ASN A 467 -40.98 20.25 -24.23
N ASP A 468 -40.33 20.96 -23.30
CA ASP A 468 -40.07 20.45 -21.94
C ASP A 468 -41.10 20.97 -20.92
N ILE A 469 -42.38 20.73 -21.18
CA ILE A 469 -43.47 20.86 -20.21
C ILE A 469 -44.25 19.54 -20.18
N GLU A 470 -43.78 18.59 -19.36
CA GLU A 470 -44.52 17.51 -18.67
C GLU A 470 -43.57 16.36 -18.27
N SER A 471 -42.89 16.49 -17.11
CA SER A 471 -42.51 15.38 -16.20
C SER A 471 -41.64 15.87 -15.03
N GLU A 472 -42.27 16.50 -14.04
CA GLU A 472 -41.64 16.72 -12.74
C GLU A 472 -41.52 15.41 -11.93
N ASN A 473 -40.64 15.43 -10.90
CA ASN A 473 -40.39 14.41 -9.88
C ASN A 473 -39.54 13.18 -10.29
N THR A 474 -38.21 13.35 -10.26
CA THR A 474 -37.32 12.58 -9.36
C THR A 474 -35.89 13.14 -9.38
N HIS A 475 -35.43 13.75 -8.27
CA HIS A 475 -34.04 14.19 -8.12
C HIS A 475 -33.13 13.00 -7.78
N MET A 476 -32.29 12.59 -8.73
CA MET A 476 -31.08 11.80 -8.44
C MET A 476 -29.84 12.53 -8.96
N SER A 477 -28.72 12.34 -8.26
CA SER A 477 -27.37 12.71 -8.71
C SER A 477 -27.08 12.22 -10.13
N PRO A 478 -26.18 12.88 -10.90
CA PRO A 478 -25.87 12.49 -12.27
C PRO A 478 -25.61 10.98 -12.37
N ASN A 479 -26.42 10.31 -13.19
CA ASN A 479 -26.66 8.87 -13.08
C ASN A 479 -25.45 8.07 -13.59
N THR A 480 -24.49 7.84 -12.69
CA THR A 480 -23.24 7.11 -12.96
C THR A 480 -23.42 5.58 -12.95
N GLY A 481 -24.60 5.08 -12.52
CA GLY A 481 -24.92 3.66 -12.51
C GLY A 481 -24.27 2.81 -11.41
N TYR A 482 -23.55 3.43 -10.46
CA TYR A 482 -22.92 2.75 -9.32
C TYR A 482 -22.89 3.63 -8.06
N LEU A 483 -22.65 3.02 -6.89
CA LEU A 483 -22.49 3.72 -5.62
C LEU A 483 -21.02 4.06 -5.36
N GLY A 484 -20.73 5.30 -4.97
CA GLY A 484 -19.39 5.76 -4.55
C GLY A 484 -18.80 6.88 -5.41
N VAL A 485 -17.56 7.27 -5.10
CA VAL A 485 -16.82 8.34 -5.84
C VAL A 485 -15.98 7.83 -7.01
N THR A 486 -15.96 6.51 -7.25
CA THR A 486 -15.29 5.86 -8.38
C THR A 486 -16.11 4.65 -8.81
N PRO A 487 -15.95 4.15 -10.06
CA PRO A 487 -16.50 2.86 -10.47
C PRO A 487 -16.05 1.71 -9.53
N PRO A 488 -16.82 0.61 -9.46
CA PRO A 488 -16.41 -0.60 -8.75
C PRO A 488 -15.19 -1.27 -9.41
N ILE A 489 -14.33 -1.89 -8.61
CA ILE A 489 -13.16 -2.67 -9.08
C ILE A 489 -13.61 -3.89 -9.87
N ALA A 490 -14.58 -4.62 -9.30
CA ALA A 490 -15.11 -5.84 -9.89
C ALA A 490 -16.57 -6.05 -9.46
N THR A 491 -17.39 -6.48 -10.41
CA THR A 491 -18.81 -6.82 -10.22
C THR A 491 -19.07 -8.34 -10.23
N SER A 492 -18.01 -9.16 -10.24
CA SER A 492 -18.11 -10.61 -10.09
C SER A 492 -18.63 -10.99 -8.69
N GLY A 493 -19.45 -12.04 -8.61
CA GLY A 493 -19.83 -12.66 -7.33
C GLY A 493 -18.65 -13.38 -6.65
N PRO A 494 -18.84 -13.87 -5.42
CA PRO A 494 -17.82 -14.63 -4.69
C PRO A 494 -17.52 -15.98 -5.35
N SER A 495 -16.31 -16.48 -5.13
CA SER A 495 -15.97 -17.88 -5.43
C SER A 495 -16.51 -18.84 -4.36
N LYS A 496 -16.64 -20.12 -4.69
CA LYS A 496 -17.04 -21.18 -3.73
C LYS A 496 -16.16 -21.27 -2.48
N MET A 497 -14.89 -20.86 -2.58
CA MET A 497 -14.00 -20.79 -1.41
C MET A 497 -14.36 -19.62 -0.50
N GLU A 498 -14.67 -18.46 -1.08
CA GLU A 498 -15.12 -17.26 -0.36
C GLU A 498 -16.54 -17.43 0.24
N GLU A 499 -17.41 -18.21 -0.41
CA GLU A 499 -18.70 -18.66 0.15
C GLU A 499 -18.50 -19.48 1.42
N ALA A 500 -17.74 -20.57 1.35
CA ALA A 500 -17.48 -21.40 2.51
C ALA A 500 -16.71 -20.65 3.62
N ALA A 501 -15.77 -19.77 3.25
CA ALA A 501 -15.08 -18.90 4.22
C ALA A 501 -16.06 -17.93 4.92
N THR A 502 -17.15 -17.52 4.27
CA THR A 502 -18.22 -16.71 4.89
C THR A 502 -19.04 -17.54 5.87
N GLU A 503 -19.37 -18.79 5.55
CA GLU A 503 -20.02 -19.69 6.51
C GLU A 503 -19.17 -19.88 7.78
N ASP A 504 -17.86 -20.09 7.61
CA ASP A 504 -16.93 -20.30 8.72
C ASP A 504 -16.71 -19.02 9.54
N LEU A 505 -16.67 -17.84 8.88
CA LEU A 505 -16.69 -16.54 9.55
C LEU A 505 -17.93 -16.39 10.43
N MET A 506 -19.10 -16.73 9.89
CA MET A 506 -20.37 -16.57 10.59
C MET A 506 -20.59 -17.60 11.71
N LYS A 507 -19.89 -18.76 11.67
CA LYS A 507 -19.79 -19.68 12.82
C LYS A 507 -18.92 -19.06 13.91
N GLU A 508 -17.74 -18.55 13.55
CA GLU A 508 -16.79 -17.94 14.50
C GLU A 508 -17.37 -16.68 15.17
N LEU A 509 -18.02 -15.78 14.42
CA LEU A 509 -18.64 -14.59 15.00
C LEU A 509 -19.76 -14.92 16.02
N ARG A 510 -20.47 -16.05 15.85
CA ARG A 510 -21.41 -16.55 16.85
C ARG A 510 -20.70 -17.15 18.06
N LEU A 511 -19.64 -17.93 17.85
CA LEU A 511 -18.81 -18.47 18.93
C LEU A 511 -18.17 -17.38 19.81
N GLN A 512 -17.77 -16.27 19.20
CA GLN A 512 -17.22 -15.10 19.88
C GLN A 512 -18.29 -14.20 20.54
N GLY A 513 -19.58 -14.61 20.55
CA GLY A 513 -20.67 -13.89 21.22
C GLY A 513 -21.05 -12.55 20.56
N ASN A 514 -20.81 -12.39 19.25
CA ASN A 514 -20.94 -11.10 18.58
C ASN A 514 -22.35 -10.80 18.05
N PHE A 515 -23.34 -11.66 18.33
CA PHE A 515 -24.77 -11.46 18.01
C PHE A 515 -25.55 -11.46 19.32
N GLU A 516 -26.54 -10.57 19.44
CA GLU A 516 -27.43 -10.57 20.60
C GLU A 516 -28.52 -11.64 20.50
N SER A 517 -29.12 -11.97 21.64
CA SER A 517 -30.25 -12.88 21.73
C SER A 517 -31.56 -12.24 21.22
N GLU A 518 -32.53 -13.05 20.79
CA GLU A 518 -33.85 -12.54 20.37
C GLU A 518 -34.56 -11.84 21.55
N GLU A 519 -34.35 -12.34 22.78
CA GLU A 519 -34.87 -11.73 24.01
C GLU A 519 -34.24 -10.37 24.32
N GLU A 520 -32.96 -10.15 23.97
CA GLU A 520 -32.32 -8.84 24.06
C GLU A 520 -32.81 -7.90 22.97
N SER A 521 -32.87 -8.36 21.71
CA SER A 521 -33.40 -7.57 20.59
C SER A 521 -34.81 -7.05 20.89
N LYS A 522 -35.72 -7.94 21.31
CA LYS A 522 -37.08 -7.56 21.69
C LYS A 522 -37.11 -6.59 22.88
N ARG A 523 -36.23 -6.76 23.87
CA ARG A 523 -36.12 -5.83 25.01
C ARG A 523 -35.69 -4.43 24.55
N ARG A 524 -34.79 -4.33 23.56
CA ARG A 524 -34.39 -3.04 22.97
C ARG A 524 -35.54 -2.37 22.23
N GLU A 525 -36.33 -3.12 21.47
CA GLU A 525 -37.54 -2.61 20.80
C GLU A 525 -38.60 -2.11 21.79
N GLU A 526 -38.92 -2.90 22.83
CA GLU A 526 -39.83 -2.50 23.92
C GLU A 526 -39.34 -1.21 24.60
N VAL A 527 -38.04 -1.11 24.87
CA VAL A 527 -37.41 0.07 25.49
C VAL A 527 -37.49 1.29 24.58
N LEU A 528 -37.24 1.16 23.27
CA LEU A 528 -37.36 2.25 22.30
C LEU A 528 -38.82 2.76 22.17
N GLY A 529 -39.80 1.87 22.22
CA GLY A 529 -41.23 2.25 22.25
C GLY A 529 -41.57 3.12 23.46
N MET A 530 -41.19 2.68 24.67
CA MET A 530 -41.41 3.45 25.89
C MET A 530 -40.67 4.81 25.86
N VAL A 531 -39.44 4.82 25.35
CA VAL A 531 -38.64 6.04 25.20
C VAL A 531 -39.29 7.03 24.24
N HIS A 532 -39.85 6.57 23.12
CA HIS A 532 -40.58 7.42 22.19
C HIS A 532 -41.78 8.10 22.85
N GLU A 533 -42.57 7.37 23.64
CA GLU A 533 -43.66 7.96 24.41
C GLU A 533 -43.18 9.01 25.42
N VAL A 534 -42.06 8.79 26.10
CA VAL A 534 -41.50 9.77 27.06
C VAL A 534 -41.06 11.04 26.33
N VAL A 535 -40.50 10.94 25.14
CA VAL A 535 -40.13 12.10 24.29
C VAL A 535 -41.37 12.89 23.85
N GLN A 536 -42.45 12.23 23.42
CA GLN A 536 -43.71 12.91 23.10
C GLN A 536 -44.34 13.57 24.34
N LYS A 537 -44.33 12.88 25.49
CA LYS A 537 -44.80 13.45 26.78
C LYS A 537 -43.97 14.66 27.19
N PHE A 538 -42.65 14.65 26.94
CA PHE A 538 -41.74 15.77 27.20
C PHE A 538 -42.07 16.98 26.33
N VAL A 539 -42.16 16.82 25.00
CA VAL A 539 -42.52 17.92 24.08
C VAL A 539 -43.88 18.50 24.44
N ARG A 540 -44.88 17.65 24.75
CA ARG A 540 -46.20 18.11 25.20
C ARG A 540 -46.12 18.90 26.52
N LYS A 541 -45.35 18.44 27.51
CA LYS A 541 -45.18 19.12 28.81
C LYS A 541 -44.57 20.51 28.66
N VAL A 542 -43.52 20.65 27.83
CA VAL A 542 -42.91 21.95 27.52
C VAL A 542 -43.89 22.86 26.76
N SER A 543 -44.56 22.33 25.74
CA SER A 543 -45.55 23.07 24.93
C SER A 543 -46.70 23.63 25.77
N LEU A 544 -47.19 22.87 26.75
CA LEU A 544 -48.20 23.35 27.70
C LEU A 544 -47.64 24.43 28.65
N SER A 545 -46.39 24.31 29.11
CA SER A 545 -45.79 25.31 30.02
C SER A 545 -45.58 26.69 29.38
N ILE A 546 -45.43 26.77 28.05
CA ILE A 546 -45.36 28.03 27.30
C ILE A 546 -46.74 28.54 26.85
N GLY A 547 -47.83 27.89 27.28
CA GLY A 547 -49.21 28.35 27.04
C GLY A 547 -49.87 27.88 25.73
N MET A 548 -49.33 26.86 25.05
CA MET A 548 -50.02 26.27 23.88
C MET A 548 -51.29 25.54 24.33
N SER A 549 -52.30 25.46 23.45
CA SER A 549 -53.50 24.65 23.71
C SER A 549 -53.17 23.16 23.74
N GLU A 550 -53.97 22.35 24.44
CA GLU A 550 -53.80 20.89 24.50
C GLU A 550 -53.71 20.23 23.11
N GLN A 551 -54.48 20.73 22.14
CA GLN A 551 -54.45 20.25 20.76
C GLN A 551 -53.14 20.62 20.06
N ALA A 552 -52.65 21.86 20.22
CA ALA A 552 -51.39 22.30 19.64
C ALA A 552 -50.17 21.63 20.31
N ALA A 553 -50.21 21.44 21.63
CA ALA A 553 -49.18 20.72 22.39
C ALA A 553 -49.09 19.23 22.03
N LYS A 554 -50.22 18.61 21.63
CA LYS A 554 -50.21 17.26 21.05
C LYS A 554 -49.70 17.26 19.60
N ALA A 555 -50.09 18.25 18.79
CA ALA A 555 -49.67 18.38 17.39
C ALA A 555 -48.18 18.74 17.21
N ALA A 556 -47.55 19.32 18.24
CA ALA A 556 -46.11 19.60 18.27
C ALA A 556 -45.24 18.33 18.08
N GLY A 557 -45.77 17.15 18.42
CA GLY A 557 -45.18 15.85 18.14
C GLY A 557 -43.93 15.56 18.95
N GLY A 558 -42.88 15.09 18.27
CA GLY A 558 -41.60 14.70 18.84
C GLY A 558 -41.25 13.25 18.49
N LYS A 559 -40.04 13.04 17.94
CA LYS A 559 -39.65 11.77 17.33
C LYS A 559 -38.26 11.34 17.80
N ILE A 560 -38.04 10.04 17.92
CA ILE A 560 -36.71 9.48 18.18
C ILE A 560 -36.11 8.87 16.91
N PHE A 561 -34.81 9.00 16.76
CA PHE A 561 -34.03 8.36 15.70
C PHE A 561 -32.86 7.64 16.35
N THR A 562 -32.70 6.35 16.10
CA THR A 562 -31.51 5.62 16.52
C THR A 562 -30.38 5.84 15.51
N PHE A 563 -29.14 5.81 15.98
CA PHE A 563 -27.96 5.91 15.14
C PHE A 563 -26.88 4.93 15.58
N GLY A 564 -25.65 5.11 15.08
CA GLY A 564 -24.49 4.37 15.55
C GLY A 564 -24.60 2.86 15.37
N SER A 565 -24.09 2.09 16.33
CA SER A 565 -23.90 0.63 16.11
C SER A 565 -25.22 -0.16 16.07
N TYR A 566 -26.22 0.29 16.83
CA TYR A 566 -27.55 -0.31 16.85
C TYR A 566 -28.29 -0.10 15.53
N ARG A 567 -28.38 1.14 15.03
CA ARG A 567 -29.06 1.43 13.76
C ARG A 567 -28.36 0.84 12.54
N LEU A 568 -27.03 0.71 12.57
CA LEU A 568 -26.30 -0.03 11.52
C LEU A 568 -26.63 -1.54 11.54
N GLY A 569 -27.15 -2.09 12.64
CA GLY A 569 -27.40 -3.53 12.81
C GLY A 569 -26.12 -4.33 13.10
N VAL A 570 -25.13 -3.71 13.75
CA VAL A 570 -23.80 -4.29 14.05
C VAL A 570 -23.41 -4.22 15.53
N HIS A 571 -24.39 -3.97 16.40
CA HIS A 571 -24.27 -4.04 17.85
C HIS A 571 -24.20 -5.50 18.33
N GLY A 572 -23.53 -5.72 19.46
CA GLY A 572 -23.47 -7.00 20.16
C GLY A 572 -24.14 -6.94 21.55
N PRO A 573 -24.15 -8.05 22.30
CA PRO A 573 -24.65 -8.10 23.66
C PRO A 573 -24.05 -6.97 24.52
N GLY A 574 -24.87 -6.34 25.37
CA GLY A 574 -24.45 -5.24 26.23
C GLY A 574 -24.04 -3.93 25.54
N SER A 575 -24.14 -3.81 24.21
CA SER A 575 -23.91 -2.53 23.52
C SER A 575 -24.97 -1.49 23.90
N ASP A 576 -24.60 -0.22 23.83
CA ASP A 576 -25.46 0.95 23.99
C ASP A 576 -26.41 1.16 22.79
N ILE A 577 -27.48 1.94 23.02
CA ILE A 577 -28.33 2.49 21.96
C ILE A 577 -28.14 4.00 21.88
N ASP A 578 -27.39 4.42 20.86
CA ASP A 578 -27.30 5.80 20.41
C ASP A 578 -28.68 6.32 19.95
N THR A 579 -29.28 7.26 20.68
CA THR A 579 -30.66 7.75 20.43
C THR A 579 -30.71 9.27 20.35
N LEU A 580 -31.26 9.80 19.26
CA LEU A 580 -31.48 11.23 19.03
C LEU A 580 -32.96 11.59 19.24
N CYS A 581 -33.25 12.46 20.21
CA CYS A 581 -34.55 13.09 20.40
C CYS A 581 -34.66 14.32 19.49
N VAL A 582 -35.58 14.28 18.52
CA VAL A 582 -35.88 15.40 17.61
C VAL A 582 -37.15 16.10 18.07
N VAL A 583 -37.03 17.39 18.34
CA VAL A 583 -38.06 18.22 19.00
C VAL A 583 -38.29 19.53 18.23
N PRO A 584 -39.47 20.16 18.35
CA PRO A 584 -39.77 21.43 17.66
C PRO A 584 -39.06 22.64 18.30
N GLN A 585 -39.01 23.75 17.55
CA GLN A 585 -38.16 24.92 17.80
C GLN A 585 -38.31 25.56 19.20
N HIS A 586 -39.48 25.42 19.82
CA HIS A 586 -39.79 25.99 21.13
C HIS A 586 -39.30 25.13 22.30
N VAL A 587 -38.81 23.90 22.03
CA VAL A 587 -38.18 23.03 23.03
C VAL A 587 -36.68 23.22 22.95
N THR A 588 -36.06 23.62 24.06
CA THR A 588 -34.65 24.00 24.12
C THR A 588 -33.76 22.91 24.77
N TYR A 589 -32.44 23.06 24.66
CA TYR A 589 -31.50 22.24 25.43
C TYR A 589 -31.66 22.43 26.95
N ALA A 590 -32.11 23.60 27.41
CA ALA A 590 -32.39 23.79 28.83
C ALA A 590 -33.56 22.90 29.28
N ASP A 591 -34.62 22.79 28.47
CA ASP A 591 -35.76 21.91 28.75
C ASP A 591 -35.37 20.42 28.71
N PHE A 592 -34.43 20.04 27.84
CA PHE A 592 -33.92 18.67 27.77
C PHE A 592 -33.25 18.24 29.09
N PHE A 593 -32.43 19.09 29.72
CA PHE A 593 -31.84 18.76 31.03
C PHE A 593 -32.77 19.08 32.21
N ALA A 594 -33.59 20.14 32.15
CA ALA A 594 -34.45 20.55 33.26
C ALA A 594 -35.79 19.79 33.34
N THR A 595 -36.27 19.20 32.23
CA THR A 595 -37.57 18.50 32.16
C THR A 595 -37.44 17.05 31.72
N PHE A 596 -36.67 16.74 30.66
CA PHE A 596 -36.55 15.35 30.18
C PHE A 596 -35.66 14.49 31.09
N GLU A 597 -34.55 15.01 31.63
CA GLU A 597 -33.72 14.26 32.59
C GLU A 597 -34.48 13.87 33.89
N PRO A 598 -35.26 14.74 34.55
CA PRO A 598 -36.13 14.33 35.65
C PRO A 598 -37.21 13.31 35.24
N MET A 599 -37.81 13.45 34.05
CA MET A 599 -38.78 12.47 33.54
C MET A 599 -38.16 11.09 33.33
N LEU A 600 -36.88 11.01 32.93
CA LEU A 600 -36.13 9.75 32.88
C LEU A 600 -35.84 9.18 34.28
N LYS A 601 -35.63 10.03 35.30
CA LYS A 601 -35.45 9.59 36.71
C LYS A 601 -36.74 9.09 37.34
N GLU A 602 -37.89 9.60 36.90
CA GLU A 602 -39.23 9.15 37.30
C GLU A 602 -39.69 7.88 36.55
N MET A 603 -38.99 7.47 35.49
CA MET A 603 -39.37 6.36 34.63
C MET A 603 -39.10 4.99 35.28
N GLU A 604 -40.10 4.11 35.32
CA GLU A 604 -39.95 2.78 35.89
C GLU A 604 -38.88 1.95 35.14
N GLY A 605 -37.93 1.40 35.90
CA GLY A 605 -36.83 0.61 35.36
C GLY A 605 -35.69 1.42 34.75
N ALA A 606 -35.72 2.76 34.81
CA ALA A 606 -34.55 3.59 34.52
C ALA A 606 -33.57 3.64 35.70
N THR A 607 -32.29 3.59 35.40
CA THR A 607 -31.17 3.60 36.35
C THR A 607 -30.00 4.38 35.74
N GLU A 608 -29.03 4.81 36.56
CA GLU A 608 -27.79 5.43 36.07
C GLU A 608 -28.03 6.71 35.20
N VAL A 609 -29.10 7.48 35.47
CA VAL A 609 -29.45 8.70 34.71
C VAL A 609 -28.49 9.85 35.03
N ALA A 610 -27.66 10.23 34.07
CA ALA A 610 -26.67 11.30 34.21
C ALA A 610 -26.61 12.20 32.96
N GLY A 611 -26.95 13.48 33.11
CA GLY A 611 -26.78 14.50 32.09
C GLY A 611 -25.38 15.12 32.08
N VAL A 612 -24.87 15.41 30.88
CA VAL A 612 -23.61 16.16 30.66
C VAL A 612 -23.87 17.31 29.66
N PRO A 613 -24.33 18.48 30.15
CA PRO A 613 -24.68 19.62 29.29
C PRO A 613 -23.48 20.24 28.55
N GLU A 614 -22.31 20.23 29.17
CA GLU A 614 -21.08 20.86 28.67
C GLU A 614 -20.24 19.94 27.75
N ALA A 615 -20.77 18.78 27.38
CA ALA A 615 -20.14 17.92 26.39
C ALA A 615 -20.15 18.56 24.99
N PHE A 616 -19.16 18.22 24.15
CA PHE A 616 -19.04 18.72 22.78
C PHE A 616 -20.31 18.52 21.92
N VAL A 617 -21.02 17.44 22.22
CA VAL A 617 -22.44 17.25 21.90
C VAL A 617 -23.14 16.94 23.23
N PRO A 618 -24.09 17.76 23.71
CA PRO A 618 -24.76 17.55 24.99
C PRO A 618 -25.52 16.22 25.01
N ILE A 619 -25.40 15.48 26.11
CA ILE A 619 -25.85 14.09 26.20
C ILE A 619 -26.45 13.77 27.57
N ILE A 620 -27.48 12.91 27.60
CA ILE A 620 -27.96 12.25 28.82
C ILE A 620 -27.72 10.75 28.67
N LYS A 621 -26.98 10.15 29.59
CA LYS A 621 -26.79 8.70 29.66
C LYS A 621 -27.79 8.11 30.64
N THR A 622 -28.30 6.93 30.35
CA THR A 622 -29.19 6.17 31.23
C THR A 622 -29.14 4.68 30.91
N LYS A 623 -29.74 3.87 31.78
CA LYS A 623 -29.90 2.43 31.60
C LYS A 623 -31.32 2.02 31.94
N ILE A 624 -32.11 1.71 30.92
CA ILE A 624 -33.55 1.42 31.02
C ILE A 624 -33.76 -0.08 30.87
N ARG A 625 -34.35 -0.73 31.89
CA ARG A 625 -34.51 -2.20 31.98
C ARG A 625 -33.20 -2.96 31.67
N GLY A 626 -32.08 -2.40 32.12
CA GLY A 626 -30.73 -2.95 31.92
C GLY A 626 -30.06 -2.61 30.57
N VAL A 627 -30.78 -1.98 29.63
CA VAL A 627 -30.24 -1.54 28.32
C VAL A 627 -29.62 -0.14 28.45
N PRO A 628 -28.32 0.04 28.18
CA PRO A 628 -27.71 1.37 28.15
C PRO A 628 -28.21 2.20 26.95
N ILE A 629 -28.53 3.47 27.18
CA ILE A 629 -29.02 4.41 26.15
C ILE A 629 -28.32 5.75 26.33
N ASP A 630 -27.82 6.27 25.21
CA ASP A 630 -27.15 7.56 25.09
C ASP A 630 -28.08 8.52 24.33
N PHE A 631 -28.64 9.50 25.03
CA PHE A 631 -29.60 10.47 24.48
C PHE A 631 -28.94 11.77 24.04
N LEU A 632 -29.08 12.09 22.75
CA LEU A 632 -28.83 13.41 22.19
C LEU A 632 -30.15 14.16 21.96
N CYS A 633 -30.09 15.49 21.87
CA CYS A 633 -31.23 16.33 21.50
C CYS A 633 -30.93 17.16 20.25
N ALA A 634 -31.92 17.34 19.38
CA ALA A 634 -31.90 18.30 18.30
C ALA A 634 -33.24 19.03 18.18
N SER A 635 -33.23 20.35 18.40
CA SER A 635 -34.38 21.23 18.20
C SER A 635 -34.37 21.75 16.77
N LEU A 636 -35.37 21.39 15.96
CA LEU A 636 -35.47 21.83 14.57
C LEU A 636 -36.20 23.18 14.47
N ASN A 637 -35.85 23.99 13.48
CA ASN A 637 -36.49 25.28 13.16
C ASN A 637 -37.87 25.08 12.51
N ARG A 638 -38.78 24.44 13.25
CA ARG A 638 -40.14 24.02 12.87
C ARG A 638 -41.06 24.09 14.10
N PRO A 639 -42.36 24.40 13.94
CA PRO A 639 -43.33 24.38 15.06
C PRO A 639 -43.77 22.95 15.43
N ASP A 640 -43.64 22.00 14.52
CA ASP A 640 -44.08 20.59 14.64
C ASP A 640 -43.01 19.61 14.13
N ILE A 641 -43.02 18.40 14.71
CA ILE A 641 -42.22 17.25 14.28
C ILE A 641 -43.17 16.12 13.86
N PRO A 642 -43.37 15.88 12.55
CA PRO A 642 -44.30 14.88 12.05
C PRO A 642 -43.69 13.47 12.02
N ASP A 643 -44.55 12.45 12.03
CA ASP A 643 -44.14 11.04 12.11
C ASP A 643 -43.42 10.56 10.84
N ASP A 644 -43.67 11.18 9.68
CA ASP A 644 -42.99 10.92 8.42
C ASP A 644 -41.65 11.68 8.27
N LEU A 645 -41.25 12.48 9.26
CA LEU A 645 -40.01 13.26 9.18
C LEU A 645 -38.79 12.36 8.94
N GLU A 646 -38.08 12.65 7.86
CA GLU A 646 -36.76 12.09 7.55
C GLU A 646 -35.66 13.12 7.82
N LEU A 647 -34.51 12.65 8.28
CA LEU A 647 -33.38 13.52 8.61
C LEU A 647 -32.39 13.70 7.45
N GLU A 648 -32.71 13.27 6.24
CA GLU A 648 -31.74 13.15 5.14
C GLU A 648 -31.54 14.47 4.39
N ASP A 649 -32.64 15.18 4.15
CA ASP A 649 -32.67 16.48 3.48
C ASP A 649 -31.75 17.50 4.19
N ASN A 650 -30.81 18.10 3.45
CA ASN A 650 -29.91 19.13 4.00
C ASN A 650 -30.67 20.39 4.46
N ARG A 651 -31.87 20.67 3.91
CA ARG A 651 -32.67 21.87 4.24
C ARG A 651 -33.13 21.91 5.70
N ILE A 652 -33.21 20.77 6.40
CA ILE A 652 -33.56 20.73 7.83
C ILE A 652 -32.52 21.43 8.71
N LEU A 653 -31.29 21.63 8.20
CA LEU A 653 -30.19 22.28 8.91
C LEU A 653 -30.27 23.83 8.84
N ALA A 654 -31.21 24.38 8.06
CA ALA A 654 -31.31 25.81 7.79
C ALA A 654 -31.72 26.60 9.05
N GLY A 655 -30.82 27.49 9.50
CA GLY A 655 -31.01 28.30 10.70
C GLY A 655 -30.71 27.57 12.02
N LEU A 656 -30.19 26.35 11.97
CA LEU A 656 -29.74 25.64 13.18
C LEU A 656 -28.36 26.12 13.63
N ASP A 657 -28.10 26.03 14.94
CA ASP A 657 -26.78 26.25 15.50
C ASP A 657 -25.85 25.04 15.30
N GLU A 658 -24.54 25.25 15.40
CA GLU A 658 -23.58 24.15 15.19
C GLU A 658 -23.79 22.98 16.16
N ARG A 659 -24.25 23.25 17.38
CA ARG A 659 -24.52 22.24 18.41
C ARG A 659 -25.59 21.26 17.92
N THR A 660 -26.70 21.78 17.39
CA THR A 660 -27.80 20.98 16.86
C THR A 660 -27.42 20.25 15.57
N VAL A 661 -26.63 20.88 14.70
CA VAL A 661 -26.08 20.20 13.51
C VAL A 661 -25.17 19.04 13.90
N ARG A 662 -24.35 19.19 14.97
CA ARG A 662 -23.54 18.09 15.50
C ARG A 662 -24.41 16.95 16.08
N SER A 663 -25.48 17.25 16.83
CA SER A 663 -26.43 16.25 17.32
C SER A 663 -27.10 15.47 16.18
N LEU A 664 -27.53 16.16 15.12
CA LEU A 664 -28.14 15.53 13.92
C LEU A 664 -27.15 14.65 13.15
N GLY A 665 -25.86 15.01 13.18
CA GLY A 665 -24.80 14.36 12.40
C GLY A 665 -24.73 12.84 12.57
N GLY A 666 -24.91 12.32 13.80
CA GLY A 666 -24.87 10.88 14.06
C GLY A 666 -25.91 10.09 13.26
N SER A 667 -27.17 10.54 13.31
CA SER A 667 -28.29 9.93 12.57
C SER A 667 -28.14 10.11 11.06
N ARG A 668 -27.78 11.32 10.60
CA ARG A 668 -27.57 11.62 9.17
C ARG A 668 -26.48 10.75 8.54
N VAL A 669 -25.32 10.65 9.19
CA VAL A 669 -24.20 9.82 8.72
C VAL A 669 -24.55 8.34 8.71
N THR A 670 -25.31 7.87 9.70
CA THR A 670 -25.75 6.47 9.77
C THR A 670 -26.70 6.12 8.63
N GLY A 671 -27.68 6.98 8.33
CA GLY A 671 -28.58 6.83 7.18
C GLY A 671 -27.84 6.84 5.85
N ASP A 672 -26.93 7.81 5.66
CA ASP A 672 -26.10 7.90 4.46
C ASP A 672 -25.26 6.64 4.24
N ILE A 673 -24.61 6.08 5.27
CA ILE A 673 -23.83 4.85 5.14
C ILE A 673 -24.71 3.69 4.64
N LEU A 674 -25.92 3.53 5.19
CA LEU A 674 -26.84 2.45 4.79
C LEU A 674 -27.42 2.62 3.37
N ARG A 675 -27.53 3.85 2.87
CA ARG A 675 -27.88 4.14 1.46
C ARG A 675 -26.71 4.03 0.49
N LEU A 676 -25.48 4.21 0.97
CA LEU A 676 -24.27 4.23 0.15
C LEU A 676 -23.58 2.85 0.04
N VAL A 677 -24.17 1.79 0.59
CA VAL A 677 -23.73 0.39 0.41
C VAL A 677 -24.70 -0.41 -0.48
N PRO A 678 -24.20 -1.25 -1.40
CA PRO A 678 -25.03 -2.01 -2.34
C PRO A 678 -25.77 -3.19 -1.70
N ASN A 679 -25.24 -3.74 -0.60
CA ASN A 679 -25.90 -4.80 0.17
C ASN A 679 -25.63 -4.55 1.66
N GLN A 680 -26.70 -4.25 2.42
CA GLN A 680 -26.58 -3.92 3.84
C GLN A 680 -26.20 -5.11 4.72
N ASP A 681 -26.58 -6.33 4.36
CA ASP A 681 -26.34 -7.52 5.20
C ASP A 681 -24.88 -7.99 5.06
N VAL A 682 -24.35 -8.02 3.83
CA VAL A 682 -22.91 -8.20 3.58
C VAL A 682 -22.08 -7.13 4.29
N PHE A 683 -22.53 -5.87 4.26
CA PHE A 683 -21.89 -4.78 4.98
C PHE A 683 -21.91 -5.00 6.51
N ARG A 684 -23.06 -5.41 7.08
CA ARG A 684 -23.23 -5.71 8.51
C ARG A 684 -22.28 -6.81 8.96
N ASP A 685 -22.25 -7.94 8.26
CA ASP A 685 -21.41 -9.10 8.61
C ASP A 685 -19.91 -8.76 8.49
N SER A 686 -19.53 -8.05 7.44
CA SER A 686 -18.15 -7.56 7.26
C SER A 686 -17.74 -6.59 8.36
N LEU A 687 -18.62 -5.65 8.73
CA LEU A 687 -18.36 -4.67 9.78
C LEU A 687 -18.35 -5.30 11.18
N ARG A 688 -19.18 -6.32 11.43
CA ARG A 688 -19.12 -7.16 12.64
C ARG A 688 -17.74 -7.81 12.79
N CYS A 689 -17.19 -8.37 11.71
CA CYS A 689 -15.83 -8.91 11.68
C CYS A 689 -14.76 -7.84 11.97
N ILE A 690 -14.77 -6.73 11.23
CA ILE A 690 -13.76 -5.66 11.38
C ILE A 690 -13.83 -4.99 12.77
N LYS A 691 -15.01 -4.78 13.34
CA LYS A 691 -15.17 -4.28 14.73
C LYS A 691 -14.54 -5.22 15.75
N LEU A 692 -14.86 -6.52 15.69
CA LEU A 692 -14.30 -7.52 16.60
C LEU A 692 -12.78 -7.60 16.48
N TRP A 693 -12.25 -7.64 15.25
CA TRP A 693 -10.82 -7.59 14.99
C TRP A 693 -10.17 -6.33 15.60
N ALA A 694 -10.66 -5.13 15.27
CA ALA A 694 -10.08 -3.87 15.75
C ALA A 694 -10.10 -3.76 17.30
N GLN A 695 -11.17 -4.26 17.95
CA GLN A 695 -11.25 -4.35 19.40
C GLN A 695 -10.24 -5.35 19.97
N ARG A 696 -10.15 -6.56 19.41
CA ARG A 696 -9.20 -7.61 19.84
C ARG A 696 -7.74 -7.19 19.66
N ARG A 697 -7.44 -6.41 18.61
CA ARG A 697 -6.11 -5.88 18.31
C ARG A 697 -5.78 -4.54 18.99
N ALA A 698 -6.67 -4.04 19.85
CA ALA A 698 -6.50 -2.79 20.60
C ALA A 698 -6.26 -1.54 19.72
N ILE A 699 -7.01 -1.42 18.62
CA ILE A 699 -6.98 -0.27 17.69
C ILE A 699 -8.39 0.34 17.47
N TYR A 700 -9.26 0.22 18.48
CA TYR A 700 -10.62 0.77 18.47
C TYR A 700 -10.79 1.78 19.63
N SER A 701 -10.45 3.05 19.39
CA SER A 701 -10.72 4.17 20.31
C SER A 701 -10.40 5.52 19.65
N ASN A 702 -11.41 6.33 19.36
CA ASN A 702 -11.20 7.66 18.76
C ASN A 702 -10.52 8.66 19.71
N VAL A 703 -10.75 8.54 21.02
CA VAL A 703 -10.17 9.44 22.04
C VAL A 703 -8.64 9.25 22.10
N ASN A 704 -8.20 7.99 22.08
CA ASN A 704 -6.78 7.62 22.12
C ASN A 704 -6.07 7.68 20.74
N GLY A 705 -6.73 8.23 19.71
CA GLY A 705 -6.13 8.46 18.38
C GLY A 705 -6.21 7.29 17.40
N PHE A 706 -6.99 6.26 17.69
CA PHE A 706 -7.34 5.19 16.75
C PHE A 706 -8.68 5.46 16.06
N LEU A 707 -9.18 4.52 15.25
CA LEU A 707 -10.48 4.66 14.60
C LEU A 707 -11.64 4.34 15.57
N GLY A 708 -12.68 5.17 15.53
CA GLY A 708 -13.98 4.91 16.16
C GLY A 708 -14.92 4.10 15.26
N GLY A 709 -16.07 3.69 15.80
CA GLY A 709 -17.03 2.82 15.11
C GLY A 709 -17.51 3.32 13.75
N VAL A 710 -17.81 4.62 13.64
CA VAL A 710 -18.27 5.25 12.38
C VAL A 710 -17.14 5.27 11.33
N ALA A 711 -15.88 5.47 11.74
CA ALA A 711 -14.75 5.43 10.83
C ALA A 711 -14.53 4.03 10.26
N TRP A 712 -14.59 2.98 11.10
CA TRP A 712 -14.56 1.59 10.64
C TRP A 712 -15.74 1.25 9.72
N ALA A 713 -16.94 1.75 10.03
CA ALA A 713 -18.12 1.59 9.16
C ALA A 713 -17.91 2.21 7.78
N MET A 714 -17.35 3.43 7.71
CA MET A 714 -17.07 4.07 6.43
C MET A 714 -15.96 3.38 5.63
N LEU A 715 -14.95 2.80 6.28
CA LEU A 715 -13.96 1.95 5.59
C LEU A 715 -14.63 0.74 4.94
N VAL A 716 -15.41 -0.04 5.71
CA VAL A 716 -16.07 -1.25 5.18
C VAL A 716 -17.08 -0.88 4.09
N ALA A 717 -17.88 0.17 4.28
CA ALA A 717 -18.80 0.67 3.26
C ALA A 717 -18.09 1.03 1.95
N ARG A 718 -16.88 1.63 2.02
CA ARG A 718 -16.09 1.92 0.83
C ARG A 718 -15.65 0.66 0.09
N ILE A 719 -15.30 -0.42 0.80
CA ILE A 719 -14.97 -1.71 0.17
C ILE A 719 -16.21 -2.33 -0.48
N CYS A 720 -17.38 -2.25 0.16
CA CYS A 720 -18.65 -2.71 -0.42
C CYS A 720 -19.00 -1.95 -1.73
N GLN A 721 -18.77 -0.63 -1.80
CA GLN A 721 -18.92 0.13 -3.05
C GLN A 721 -18.01 -0.36 -4.17
N LEU A 722 -16.77 -0.73 -3.83
CA LEU A 722 -15.78 -1.20 -4.79
C LEU A 722 -16.03 -2.63 -5.28
N TYR A 723 -16.80 -3.42 -4.52
CA TYR A 723 -17.11 -4.82 -4.84
C TYR A 723 -18.59 -5.15 -4.52
N PRO A 724 -19.55 -4.65 -5.29
CA PRO A 724 -20.97 -4.66 -4.92
C PRO A 724 -21.60 -6.05 -4.77
N ASN A 725 -21.01 -7.08 -5.40
CA ASN A 725 -21.58 -8.42 -5.50
C ASN A 725 -20.82 -9.49 -4.67
N LEU A 726 -19.80 -9.10 -3.88
CA LEU A 726 -19.06 -10.02 -3.01
C LEU A 726 -19.80 -10.33 -1.70
N ASN A 727 -19.41 -11.41 -1.03
CA ASN A 727 -19.89 -11.79 0.30
C ASN A 727 -18.95 -11.31 1.43
N ALA A 728 -19.34 -11.52 2.69
CA ALA A 728 -18.66 -10.91 3.83
C ALA A 728 -17.18 -11.33 3.97
N ALA A 729 -16.84 -12.61 3.79
CA ALA A 729 -15.44 -13.05 3.86
C ALA A 729 -14.60 -12.43 2.73
N ALA A 730 -15.13 -12.33 1.52
CA ALA A 730 -14.44 -11.69 0.41
C ALA A 730 -14.30 -10.16 0.60
N ILE A 731 -15.31 -9.47 1.14
CA ILE A 731 -15.20 -8.05 1.51
C ILE A 731 -14.14 -7.84 2.59
N VAL A 732 -14.12 -8.66 3.64
CA VAL A 732 -13.06 -8.62 4.67
C VAL A 732 -11.69 -8.89 4.05
N HIS A 733 -11.60 -9.81 3.09
CA HIS A 733 -10.34 -10.08 2.38
C HIS A 733 -9.86 -8.85 1.59
N ARG A 734 -10.72 -8.26 0.76
CA ARG A 734 -10.38 -7.05 -0.01
C ARG A 734 -10.12 -5.85 0.92
N PHE A 735 -10.79 -5.75 2.07
CA PHE A 735 -10.54 -4.72 3.07
C PHE A 735 -9.07 -4.68 3.50
N PHE A 736 -8.47 -5.82 3.88
CA PHE A 736 -7.07 -5.83 4.32
C PHE A 736 -6.09 -5.53 3.18
N ILE A 737 -6.32 -6.08 1.99
CA ILE A 737 -5.51 -5.75 0.79
C ILE A 737 -5.55 -4.25 0.53
N ILE A 738 -6.74 -3.65 0.50
CA ILE A 738 -6.93 -2.24 0.16
C ILE A 738 -6.41 -1.33 1.27
N MET A 739 -6.63 -1.66 2.54
CA MET A 739 -6.08 -0.89 3.67
C MET A 739 -4.56 -0.99 3.78
N LEU A 740 -3.93 -2.04 3.22
CA LEU A 740 -2.48 -2.15 3.05
C LEU A 740 -2.00 -1.32 1.84
N GLN A 741 -2.66 -1.47 0.69
CA GLN A 741 -2.38 -0.70 -0.53
C GLN A 741 -2.65 0.80 -0.39
N TRP A 742 -3.48 1.26 0.55
CA TRP A 742 -3.66 2.69 0.86
C TRP A 742 -2.44 3.30 1.60
N GLN A 743 -1.52 2.46 2.08
CA GLN A 743 -0.29 2.88 2.78
C GLN A 743 0.91 3.05 1.84
N VAL A 744 0.95 2.24 0.79
CA VAL A 744 2.04 2.12 -0.19
C VAL A 744 1.55 2.79 -1.48
N ALA A 745 2.35 3.62 -2.15
CA ALA A 745 1.96 4.05 -3.49
C ALA A 745 1.84 2.78 -4.37
N PRO A 746 0.74 2.58 -5.11
CA PRO A 746 0.48 1.29 -5.74
C PRO A 746 1.65 0.88 -6.64
N PRO A 747 2.13 -0.39 -6.58
CA PRO A 747 3.14 -0.86 -7.50
C PRO A 747 2.53 -0.73 -8.90
N SER A 748 3.05 0.20 -9.68
CA SER A 748 2.30 0.71 -10.81
C SER A 748 2.19 -0.42 -11.86
N THR A 749 0.94 -0.76 -12.19
CA THR A 749 0.59 -2.06 -12.78
C THR A 749 -0.43 -1.86 -13.90
N VAL A 750 0.08 -1.99 -15.12
CA VAL A 750 -0.43 -2.95 -16.11
C VAL A 750 -1.95 -2.99 -16.40
N GLY A 751 -2.33 -2.38 -17.53
CA GLY A 751 -3.14 -3.07 -18.54
C GLY A 751 -4.66 -3.25 -18.37
N SER A 752 -5.26 -3.16 -17.17
CA SER A 752 -6.72 -3.12 -17.04
C SER A 752 -7.23 -1.70 -16.86
N ARG A 753 -8.00 -1.20 -17.85
CA ARG A 753 -8.58 0.15 -17.91
C ARG A 753 -9.72 0.41 -16.90
N THR A 754 -9.66 -0.22 -15.72
CA THR A 754 -10.70 -0.18 -14.67
C THR A 754 -10.21 0.27 -13.29
N ASN A 755 -8.93 0.05 -12.90
CA ASN A 755 -8.55 0.05 -11.48
C ASN A 755 -7.57 1.13 -10.99
N ALA A 756 -7.00 1.96 -11.87
CA ALA A 756 -6.06 3.02 -11.46
C ALA A 756 -6.70 4.15 -10.62
N TYR A 757 -8.03 4.24 -10.54
CA TYR A 757 -8.75 5.25 -9.75
C TYR A 757 -8.80 4.97 -8.23
N ILE A 758 -8.37 3.79 -7.79
CA ILE A 758 -9.00 3.15 -6.64
C ILE A 758 -8.10 3.04 -5.40
N PHE A 759 -6.77 3.10 -5.53
CA PHE A 759 -5.83 3.05 -4.39
C PHE A 759 -5.05 4.35 -4.26
N ARG A 760 -5.46 5.15 -3.27
CA ARG A 760 -4.89 6.46 -2.98
C ARG A 760 -3.97 6.36 -1.76
N LYS A 761 -2.82 7.04 -1.77
CA LYS A 761 -1.87 7.06 -0.63
C LYS A 761 -2.37 7.97 0.48
N TRP A 762 -2.29 7.57 1.76
CA TRP A 762 -2.46 8.50 2.89
C TRP A 762 -1.52 9.73 2.75
N PRO A 763 -2.00 10.99 2.92
CA PRO A 763 -3.26 11.40 3.54
C PRO A 763 -4.42 11.67 2.55
N GLN A 764 -4.48 11.02 1.39
CA GLN A 764 -5.69 11.14 0.55
C GLN A 764 -6.93 10.60 1.27
N PRO A 765 -8.09 11.29 1.14
CA PRO A 765 -9.29 10.97 1.89
C PRO A 765 -10.04 9.75 1.35
N ILE A 766 -10.63 9.01 2.27
CA ILE A 766 -11.67 8.02 1.95
C ILE A 766 -13.02 8.74 1.97
N LEU A 767 -13.70 8.71 0.82
CA LEU A 767 -15.00 9.34 0.56
C LEU A 767 -16.00 8.28 0.15
N LEU A 768 -17.21 8.31 0.72
CA LEU A 768 -18.34 7.45 0.29
C LEU A 768 -19.21 8.10 -0.79
N ARG A 769 -19.22 9.43 -0.87
CA ARG A 769 -19.85 10.23 -1.93
C ARG A 769 -19.04 11.51 -2.13
N GLN A 770 -19.33 12.26 -3.20
CA GLN A 770 -18.67 13.56 -3.41
C GLN A 770 -19.08 14.53 -2.29
N ILE A 771 -18.14 15.38 -1.86
CA ILE A 771 -18.39 16.37 -0.81
C ILE A 771 -19.29 17.46 -1.38
N GLU A 772 -20.40 17.74 -0.69
CA GLU A 772 -21.28 18.86 -0.99
C GLU A 772 -20.71 20.13 -0.35
N GLU A 773 -20.35 21.13 -1.16
CA GLU A 773 -19.77 22.40 -0.67
C GLU A 773 -20.84 23.41 -0.22
N ASP A 774 -22.02 23.43 -0.85
CA ASP A 774 -23.16 24.30 -0.51
C ASP A 774 -24.48 23.62 -0.92
N VAL A 775 -25.57 23.96 -0.25
CA VAL A 775 -26.93 23.53 -0.61
C VAL A 775 -27.48 24.51 -1.65
N LYS A 776 -27.18 24.20 -2.92
CA LYS A 776 -27.45 25.04 -4.10
C LYS A 776 -28.91 25.49 -4.29
N GLU A 777 -29.85 24.84 -3.60
CA GLU A 777 -31.29 25.07 -3.69
C GLU A 777 -31.82 26.04 -2.61
N LEU A 778 -30.99 26.49 -1.67
CA LEU A 778 -31.36 27.53 -0.72
C LEU A 778 -31.16 28.93 -1.33
N ASP A 779 -32.11 29.81 -1.05
CA ASP A 779 -32.03 31.26 -1.26
C ASP A 779 -30.65 31.79 -0.80
N PRO A 780 -29.97 32.67 -1.56
CA PRO A 780 -28.70 33.28 -1.15
C PRO A 780 -28.69 33.90 0.25
N SER A 781 -29.85 34.36 0.76
CA SER A 781 -30.04 34.87 2.12
C SER A 781 -30.13 33.78 3.20
N LYS A 782 -30.28 32.51 2.81
CA LYS A 782 -30.40 31.31 3.66
C LYS A 782 -29.23 30.33 3.50
N ARG A 783 -28.13 30.73 2.85
CA ARG A 783 -26.91 29.91 2.74
C ARG A 783 -26.40 29.47 4.10
N MET A 784 -26.04 28.20 4.20
CA MET A 784 -25.56 27.59 5.43
C MET A 784 -24.04 27.63 5.49
N ASN A 785 -23.49 28.57 6.27
CA ASN A 785 -22.04 28.76 6.43
C ASN A 785 -21.40 27.74 7.40
N PHE A 786 -21.79 26.46 7.33
CA PHE A 786 -21.14 25.42 8.14
C PHE A 786 -19.77 25.06 7.56
N ARG A 787 -18.79 24.83 8.45
CA ARG A 787 -17.44 24.43 8.05
C ARG A 787 -17.44 22.99 7.52
N VAL A 788 -17.23 22.84 6.22
CA VAL A 788 -17.01 21.55 5.54
C VAL A 788 -15.52 21.22 5.51
N TRP A 789 -15.14 19.95 5.67
CA TRP A 789 -13.74 19.50 5.60
C TRP A 789 -13.14 19.82 4.22
N ASN A 790 -12.09 20.65 4.21
CA ASN A 790 -11.44 21.06 2.97
C ASN A 790 -9.94 21.36 3.20
N PRO A 791 -9.02 20.44 2.87
CA PRO A 791 -7.57 20.60 3.12
C PRO A 791 -6.90 21.64 2.20
N ARG A 792 -7.60 22.12 1.16
CA ARG A 792 -7.14 23.24 0.34
C ARG A 792 -7.32 24.55 1.11
N LEU A 793 -8.47 24.74 1.74
CA LEU A 793 -8.83 25.96 2.48
C LEU A 793 -8.31 25.99 3.92
N TYR A 794 -8.43 24.89 4.66
CA TYR A 794 -8.14 24.85 6.10
C TYR A 794 -6.82 24.12 6.40
N PRO A 795 -5.80 24.80 6.98
CA PRO A 795 -4.53 24.16 7.35
C PRO A 795 -4.68 23.01 8.37
N THR A 796 -5.67 23.10 9.27
CA THR A 796 -6.01 22.03 10.21
C THR A 796 -6.42 20.74 9.50
N ASP A 797 -7.23 20.84 8.44
CA ASP A 797 -7.69 19.70 7.66
C ASP A 797 -6.57 19.07 6.81
N ARG A 798 -5.59 19.88 6.40
CA ARG A 798 -4.40 19.44 5.66
C ARG A 798 -3.47 18.57 6.52
N ASN A 799 -3.51 18.74 7.85
CA ASN A 799 -2.68 17.99 8.80
C ASN A 799 -3.29 16.62 9.20
N HIS A 800 -4.48 16.26 8.71
CA HIS A 800 -5.08 14.96 9.00
C HIS A 800 -4.30 13.83 8.31
N LEU A 801 -3.79 12.86 9.09
CA LEU A 801 -2.90 11.80 8.58
C LEU A 801 -3.64 10.66 7.86
N MET A 802 -4.82 10.29 8.33
CA MET A 802 -5.66 9.24 7.74
C MET A 802 -7.12 9.68 7.54
N PRO A 803 -7.42 10.70 6.70
CA PRO A 803 -8.75 11.29 6.64
C PRO A 803 -9.82 10.35 6.09
N ILE A 804 -10.85 10.08 6.91
CA ILE A 804 -12.04 9.33 6.52
C ILE A 804 -13.24 10.25 6.74
N ILE A 805 -13.92 10.63 5.66
CA ILE A 805 -14.81 11.79 5.64
C ILE A 805 -16.27 11.35 5.72
N THR A 806 -17.04 12.00 6.59
CA THR A 806 -18.46 11.71 6.76
C THR A 806 -19.26 12.11 5.51
N PRO A 807 -20.14 11.23 4.98
CA PRO A 807 -20.91 11.51 3.76
C PRO A 807 -21.91 12.65 3.95
N ALA A 808 -22.57 12.74 5.11
CA ALA A 808 -23.60 13.74 5.35
C ALA A 808 -22.99 15.15 5.42
N TYR A 809 -23.67 16.11 4.81
CA TYR A 809 -23.33 17.52 4.95
C TYR A 809 -23.69 18.03 6.38
N PRO A 810 -22.86 18.90 7.00
CA PRO A 810 -21.52 19.30 6.55
C PRO A 810 -20.50 18.16 6.77
N SER A 811 -19.77 17.80 5.72
CA SER A 811 -18.81 16.68 5.78
C SER A 811 -17.62 17.01 6.68
N MET A 812 -17.24 16.08 7.57
CA MET A 812 -16.18 16.23 8.56
C MET A 812 -15.21 15.04 8.55
N CYS A 813 -13.99 15.23 9.04
CA CYS A 813 -13.03 14.14 9.21
C CYS A 813 -13.29 13.37 10.52
N SER A 814 -13.70 12.11 10.39
CA SER A 814 -13.97 11.21 11.53
C SER A 814 -12.71 10.71 12.27
N THR A 815 -11.53 11.00 11.71
CA THR A 815 -10.22 10.47 12.12
C THR A 815 -9.18 11.58 12.39
N HIS A 816 -9.64 12.80 12.67
CA HIS A 816 -8.79 13.96 12.99
C HIS A 816 -7.88 13.76 14.24
N ASN A 817 -8.16 12.73 15.06
CA ASN A 817 -7.36 12.35 16.22
C ASN A 817 -6.18 11.41 15.91
N VAL A 818 -6.03 10.89 14.68
CA VAL A 818 -4.93 9.98 14.33
C VAL A 818 -3.58 10.70 14.39
N THR A 819 -2.63 10.10 15.11
CA THR A 819 -1.24 10.56 15.30
C THR A 819 -0.26 9.71 14.48
N ARG A 820 1.04 10.05 14.43
CA ARG A 820 2.01 9.26 13.67
C ARG A 820 2.21 7.86 14.27
N SER A 821 2.22 7.76 15.60
CA SER A 821 2.34 6.49 16.34
C SER A 821 1.12 5.60 16.13
N THR A 822 -0.08 6.13 16.26
CA THR A 822 -1.32 5.36 16.09
C THR A 822 -1.54 4.95 14.62
N MET A 823 -1.17 5.81 13.67
CA MET A 823 -1.08 5.45 12.24
C MET A 823 -0.12 4.28 12.04
N SER A 824 1.10 4.33 12.56
CA SER A 824 2.10 3.24 12.46
C SER A 824 1.57 1.92 13.05
N VAL A 825 0.96 1.95 14.23
CA VAL A 825 0.36 0.76 14.86
C VAL A 825 -0.77 0.18 13.99
N MET A 826 -1.62 1.01 13.39
CA MET A 826 -2.67 0.53 12.48
C MET A 826 -2.09 -0.05 11.19
N LYS A 827 -1.00 0.52 10.65
CA LYS A 827 -0.29 -0.04 9.49
C LYS A 827 0.22 -1.46 9.76
N ASP A 828 0.89 -1.68 10.89
CA ASP A 828 1.34 -3.01 11.36
C ASP A 828 0.17 -4.01 11.42
N GLU A 829 -0.95 -3.61 12.01
CA GLU A 829 -2.11 -4.50 12.19
C GLU A 829 -2.86 -4.78 10.88
N PHE A 830 -2.90 -3.84 9.93
CA PHE A 830 -3.41 -4.10 8.58
C PHE A 830 -2.52 -5.12 7.83
N LEU A 831 -1.19 -5.01 7.94
CA LEU A 831 -0.27 -5.99 7.37
C LEU A 831 -0.45 -7.38 8.00
N ARG A 832 -0.51 -7.47 9.33
CA ARG A 832 -0.82 -8.71 10.06
C ARG A 832 -2.15 -9.30 9.62
N GLY A 833 -3.20 -8.48 9.54
CA GLY A 833 -4.52 -8.90 9.11
C GLY A 833 -4.53 -9.48 7.70
N SER A 834 -3.86 -8.80 6.75
CA SER A 834 -3.71 -9.26 5.36
C SER A 834 -3.08 -10.65 5.27
N GLN A 835 -1.97 -10.87 5.99
CA GLN A 835 -1.25 -12.16 6.00
C GLN A 835 -2.11 -13.30 6.55
N ILE A 836 -2.84 -13.08 7.64
CA ILE A 836 -3.69 -14.10 8.27
C ILE A 836 -4.89 -14.43 7.37
N ILE A 837 -5.53 -13.39 6.84
CA ILE A 837 -6.66 -13.52 5.91
C ILE A 837 -6.26 -14.31 4.66
N GLU A 838 -5.09 -14.07 4.08
CA GLU A 838 -4.60 -14.84 2.94
C GLU A 838 -4.50 -16.33 3.29
N GLN A 839 -3.96 -16.69 4.46
CA GLN A 839 -3.93 -18.08 4.91
C GLN A 839 -5.33 -18.67 5.16
N ILE A 840 -6.28 -17.89 5.70
CA ILE A 840 -7.69 -18.32 5.89
C ILE A 840 -8.32 -18.64 4.53
N MET A 841 -8.12 -17.79 3.52
CA MET A 841 -8.67 -17.98 2.17
C MET A 841 -8.11 -19.23 1.47
N PHE A 842 -6.86 -19.60 1.77
CA PHE A 842 -6.25 -20.86 1.34
C PHE A 842 -6.49 -22.05 2.30
N ARG A 843 -7.36 -21.91 3.32
CA ARG A 843 -7.68 -22.91 4.35
C ARG A 843 -6.45 -23.45 5.10
N ARG A 844 -5.50 -22.56 5.41
CA ARG A 844 -4.28 -22.82 6.18
C ARG A 844 -4.29 -22.22 7.58
N ALA A 845 -5.28 -21.38 7.88
CA ALA A 845 -5.48 -20.70 9.16
C ALA A 845 -6.99 -20.60 9.46
N GLU A 846 -7.35 -20.37 10.72
CA GLU A 846 -8.74 -20.19 11.16
C GLU A 846 -9.08 -18.71 11.46
N TRP A 847 -10.37 -18.35 11.37
CA TRP A 847 -10.86 -17.01 11.73
C TRP A 847 -10.53 -16.61 13.18
N SER A 848 -10.43 -17.59 14.08
CA SER A 848 -10.00 -17.41 15.46
C SER A 848 -8.61 -16.75 15.59
N GLU A 849 -7.70 -16.97 14.63
CA GLU A 849 -6.35 -16.38 14.61
C GLU A 849 -6.36 -14.88 14.27
N LEU A 850 -7.31 -14.45 13.45
CA LEU A 850 -7.54 -13.04 13.15
C LEU A 850 -8.01 -12.31 14.42
N PHE A 851 -8.93 -12.94 15.17
CA PHE A 851 -9.50 -12.43 16.43
C PHE A 851 -8.63 -12.72 17.67
N ALA A 852 -7.42 -13.23 17.50
CA ALA A 852 -6.45 -13.42 18.57
C ALA A 852 -6.12 -12.07 19.24
N LYS A 853 -6.22 -12.04 20.57
CA LYS A 853 -6.07 -10.83 21.37
C LYS A 853 -4.67 -10.20 21.21
N HIS A 854 -4.61 -8.88 21.36
CA HIS A 854 -3.38 -8.09 21.34
C HIS A 854 -2.33 -8.60 22.33
N ASP A 855 -1.08 -8.40 21.98
CA ASP A 855 0.10 -8.67 22.80
C ASP A 855 0.66 -7.40 23.47
N PHE A 856 -0.12 -6.31 23.52
CA PHE A 856 0.31 -4.96 23.98
C PHE A 856 1.21 -4.95 25.22
N PHE A 857 0.86 -5.66 26.31
CA PHE A 857 1.62 -5.73 27.58
C PHE A 857 2.86 -6.65 27.53
N GLN A 858 3.16 -7.22 26.37
CA GLN A 858 4.32 -8.06 26.07
C GLN A 858 5.18 -7.47 24.92
N LYS A 859 4.55 -6.75 23.97
CA LYS A 859 5.15 -6.15 22.77
C LYS A 859 6.24 -5.11 23.07
N TYR A 860 6.12 -4.36 24.17
CA TYR A 860 7.05 -3.28 24.51
C TYR A 860 7.93 -3.61 25.73
N ARG A 861 9.16 -3.08 25.72
CA ARG A 861 10.10 -3.22 26.84
C ARG A 861 9.84 -2.21 27.96
N TYR A 862 9.31 -1.04 27.60
CA TYR A 862 9.07 0.09 28.48
C TYR A 862 7.64 0.61 28.26
N TYR A 863 7.02 1.05 29.34
CA TYR A 863 5.68 1.65 29.33
C TYR A 863 5.70 2.93 30.14
N LEU A 864 4.90 3.91 29.72
CA LEU A 864 4.52 5.04 30.53
C LEU A 864 3.19 4.69 31.20
N GLN A 865 3.14 4.79 32.52
CA GLN A 865 1.94 4.56 33.32
C GLN A 865 1.43 5.92 33.81
N ILE A 866 0.13 6.16 33.59
CA ILE A 866 -0.56 7.41 33.93
C ILE A 866 -1.69 7.05 34.88
N ILE A 867 -1.67 7.55 36.11
CA ILE A 867 -2.63 7.19 37.16
C ILE A 867 -3.40 8.45 37.53
N ALA A 868 -4.72 8.43 37.32
CA ALA A 868 -5.66 9.45 37.80
C ALA A 868 -6.40 8.89 39.01
N SER A 869 -6.47 9.64 40.12
CA SER A 869 -7.14 9.17 41.34
C SER A 869 -8.03 10.23 41.96
N SER A 870 -9.07 9.80 42.67
CA SER A 870 -9.93 10.67 43.48
C SER A 870 -10.58 9.93 44.67
N GLY A 871 -11.23 10.68 45.55
CA GLY A 871 -11.95 10.15 46.72
C GLY A 871 -13.41 9.75 46.49
N SER A 872 -13.97 9.90 45.28
CA SER A 872 -15.38 9.60 44.99
C SER A 872 -15.55 8.96 43.61
N ALA A 873 -16.56 8.10 43.44
CA ALA A 873 -16.84 7.46 42.16
C ALA A 873 -17.24 8.47 41.06
N ASP A 874 -18.09 9.44 41.41
CA ASP A 874 -18.63 10.44 40.48
C ASP A 874 -17.56 11.42 40.01
N ASP A 875 -16.65 11.82 40.90
CA ASP A 875 -15.53 12.69 40.52
C ASP A 875 -14.44 11.90 39.80
N GLN A 876 -14.21 10.64 40.15
CA GLN A 876 -13.29 9.78 39.39
C GLN A 876 -13.73 9.67 37.93
N LEU A 877 -15.02 9.47 37.65
CA LEU A 877 -15.54 9.33 36.29
C LEU A 877 -15.26 10.58 35.44
N LYS A 878 -15.44 11.78 36.02
CA LYS A 878 -15.14 13.05 35.36
C LYS A 878 -13.63 13.27 35.22
N TRP A 879 -12.86 12.96 36.25
CA TRP A 879 -11.42 13.19 36.29
C TRP A 879 -10.66 12.25 35.36
N SER A 880 -10.93 10.95 35.41
CA SER A 880 -10.30 9.96 34.54
C SER A 880 -10.64 10.20 33.07
N GLY A 881 -11.90 10.56 32.74
CA GLY A 881 -12.31 10.98 31.39
C GLY A 881 -11.62 12.26 30.93
N THR A 882 -11.42 13.22 31.84
CA THR A 882 -10.64 14.44 31.55
C THR A 882 -9.18 14.09 31.23
N VAL A 883 -8.55 13.23 32.04
CA VAL A 883 -7.17 12.76 31.81
C VAL A 883 -7.07 11.99 30.49
N GLU A 884 -7.99 11.06 30.21
CA GLU A 884 -8.02 10.28 28.96
C GLU A 884 -8.10 11.19 27.73
N SER A 885 -8.96 12.20 27.75
CA SER A 885 -9.12 13.17 26.64
C SER A 885 -7.83 13.91 26.27
N ARG A 886 -6.86 13.97 27.19
CA ARG A 886 -5.56 14.64 27.02
C ARG A 886 -4.41 13.66 26.70
N ILE A 887 -4.58 12.34 26.84
CA ILE A 887 -3.51 11.35 26.57
C ILE A 887 -2.96 11.48 25.15
N ARG A 888 -3.84 11.72 24.18
CA ARG A 888 -3.43 11.98 22.78
C ARG A 888 -2.47 13.17 22.63
N GLN A 889 -2.61 14.21 23.46
CA GLN A 889 -1.71 15.37 23.43
C GLN A 889 -0.33 15.04 24.02
N LEU A 890 -0.26 14.14 25.00
CA LEU A 890 0.99 13.55 25.46
C LEU A 890 1.63 12.67 24.37
N VAL A 891 0.87 11.82 23.68
CA VAL A 891 1.37 11.01 22.54
C VAL A 891 1.96 11.90 21.45
N MET A 892 1.26 12.96 21.03
CA MET A 892 1.77 13.92 20.04
C MET A 892 3.05 14.63 20.51
N LYS A 893 3.22 14.93 21.81
CA LYS A 893 4.47 15.49 22.35
C LYS A 893 5.59 14.44 22.42
N LEU A 894 5.27 13.18 22.70
CA LEU A 894 6.22 12.07 22.73
C LEU A 894 6.76 11.72 21.33
N GLU A 895 5.99 11.95 20.27
CA GLU A 895 6.41 11.79 18.86
C GLU A 895 7.55 12.73 18.43
N PHE A 896 7.87 13.78 19.20
CA PHE A 896 9.00 14.68 18.97
C PHE A 896 10.26 14.31 19.80
N VAL A 897 10.27 13.17 20.49
CA VAL A 897 11.44 12.69 21.23
C VAL A 897 12.25 11.76 20.34
N ASP A 898 13.37 12.23 19.77
CA ASP A 898 14.22 11.52 18.78
C ASP A 898 14.58 10.05 19.09
N GLN A 899 14.57 9.69 20.38
CA GLN A 899 14.90 8.34 20.84
C GLN A 899 13.71 7.37 20.84
N LEU A 900 12.49 7.87 20.63
CA LEU A 900 11.23 7.15 20.70
C LEU A 900 10.62 7.04 19.29
N GLU A 901 10.54 5.83 18.78
CA GLU A 901 10.03 5.53 17.44
C GLU A 901 8.49 5.50 17.40
N VAL A 902 7.88 4.93 18.45
CA VAL A 902 6.41 4.81 18.58
C VAL A 902 6.00 4.99 20.04
N ALA A 903 5.02 5.87 20.27
CA ALA A 903 4.27 6.01 21.51
C ALA A 903 2.85 5.43 21.32
N HIS A 904 2.63 4.17 21.69
CA HIS A 904 1.36 3.46 21.47
C HIS A 904 0.46 3.58 22.72
N PRO A 905 -0.57 4.44 22.74
CA PRO A 905 -1.52 4.50 23.86
C PRO A 905 -2.41 3.24 23.86
N PHE A 906 -2.64 2.64 25.03
CA PHE A 906 -3.62 1.57 25.16
C PHE A 906 -5.04 2.13 25.11
N VAL A 907 -5.97 1.40 24.51
CA VAL A 907 -7.33 1.88 24.17
C VAL A 907 -8.31 1.96 25.35
N LYS A 908 -7.90 1.60 26.57
CA LYS A 908 -8.74 1.57 27.78
C LYS A 908 -7.95 1.95 29.02
N GLY A 909 -8.61 2.63 29.96
CA GLY A 909 -8.16 2.72 31.35
C GLY A 909 -8.41 1.41 32.12
N PHE A 910 -7.71 1.25 33.24
CA PHE A 910 -7.91 0.19 34.23
C PHE A 910 -8.39 0.82 35.52
N ASP A 911 -9.69 0.67 35.81
CA ASP A 911 -10.32 1.17 37.02
C ASP A 911 -10.12 0.21 38.19
N GLN A 912 -9.77 0.76 39.35
CA GLN A 912 -9.64 0.04 40.61
C GLN A 912 -10.23 0.87 41.75
N LYS A 913 -10.76 0.18 42.76
CA LYS A 913 -11.26 0.76 44.01
C LYS A 913 -10.48 0.14 45.18
N HIS A 914 -9.98 0.99 46.07
CA HIS A 914 -9.13 0.61 47.19
C HIS A 914 -9.71 1.11 48.52
N TYR A 915 -9.46 0.37 49.60
CA TYR A 915 -9.95 0.67 50.95
C TYR A 915 -8.78 0.98 51.89
N CYS A 916 -8.66 2.24 52.29
CA CYS A 916 -7.55 2.78 53.08
C CYS A 916 -7.97 3.00 54.54
N LEU A 917 -7.09 2.71 55.50
CA LEU A 917 -7.32 2.91 56.93
C LEU A 917 -6.99 4.33 57.42
N ASP A 918 -6.05 5.00 56.74
CA ASP A 918 -5.52 6.30 57.16
C ASP A 918 -5.06 7.15 55.95
N ASP A 919 -4.78 8.42 56.22
CA ASP A 919 -4.32 9.40 55.21
C ASP A 919 -2.96 9.04 54.58
N ALA A 920 -2.15 8.17 55.20
CA ALA A 920 -0.89 7.73 54.61
C ALA A 920 -1.14 6.66 53.54
N GLU A 921 -2.05 5.71 53.79
CA GLU A 921 -2.52 4.76 52.78
C GLU A 921 -3.27 5.45 51.64
N VAL A 922 -4.13 6.44 51.94
CA VAL A 922 -4.82 7.24 50.90
C VAL A 922 -3.81 7.91 49.97
N ARG A 923 -2.77 8.56 50.52
CA ARG A 923 -1.71 9.21 49.72
C ARG A 923 -0.86 8.21 48.94
N ALA A 924 -0.57 7.03 49.50
CA ALA A 924 0.16 5.98 48.80
C ALA A 924 -0.64 5.46 47.59
N VAL A 925 -1.93 5.15 47.77
CA VAL A 925 -2.82 4.71 46.68
C VAL A 925 -3.03 5.80 45.64
N ALA A 926 -3.20 7.07 46.04
CA ALA A 926 -3.31 8.19 45.10
C ALA A 926 -2.03 8.41 44.26
N GLN A 927 -0.86 8.06 44.80
CA GLN A 927 0.38 8.02 44.05
C GLN A 927 0.51 6.75 43.18
N GLY A 928 -0.32 5.74 43.43
CA GLY A 928 -0.35 4.43 42.77
C GLY A 928 0.54 3.37 43.40
N ASP A 929 1.02 3.59 44.62
CA ASP A 929 1.86 2.66 45.36
C ASP A 929 1.01 1.80 46.31
N VAL A 930 0.24 0.90 45.70
CA VAL A 930 -0.70 0.00 46.38
C VAL A 930 0.06 -1.16 47.03
N SER A 931 -0.11 -1.36 48.33
CA SER A 931 0.50 -2.50 49.03
C SER A 931 -0.33 -3.79 48.84
N PRO A 932 0.29 -4.99 48.88
CA PRO A 932 -0.43 -6.27 48.82
C PRO A 932 -1.41 -6.52 49.98
N VAL A 933 -1.40 -5.66 51.01
CA VAL A 933 -2.38 -5.66 52.10
C VAL A 933 -3.62 -4.87 51.69
N ILE A 934 -3.45 -3.68 51.10
CA ILE A 934 -4.54 -2.83 50.60
C ILE A 934 -5.27 -3.55 49.45
N GLU A 935 -4.53 -4.11 48.48
CA GLU A 935 -5.08 -4.81 47.31
C GLU A 935 -5.94 -6.05 47.66
N LYS A 936 -5.83 -6.58 48.88
CA LYS A 936 -6.63 -7.71 49.38
C LYS A 936 -7.87 -7.32 50.18
N ARG A 937 -8.00 -6.06 50.60
CA ARG A 937 -9.17 -5.58 51.36
C ARG A 937 -10.38 -5.47 50.46
N LYS A 938 -11.55 -5.76 51.02
CA LYS A 938 -12.84 -5.68 50.32
C LYS A 938 -13.80 -4.73 51.02
N GLU A 939 -14.90 -4.39 50.34
CA GLU A 939 -16.02 -3.62 50.92
C GLU A 939 -16.57 -4.24 52.22
N GLU A 940 -16.48 -5.57 52.35
CA GLU A 940 -16.83 -6.33 53.56
C GLU A 940 -16.00 -5.92 54.79
N ASP A 941 -14.76 -5.47 54.60
CA ASP A 941 -13.85 -5.08 55.68
C ASP A 941 -14.10 -3.64 56.14
N MET A 942 -14.59 -2.78 55.24
CA MET A 942 -15.10 -1.45 55.56
C MET A 942 -16.33 -1.52 56.49
N LYS A 943 -17.19 -2.53 56.30
CA LYS A 943 -18.35 -2.79 57.19
C LYS A 943 -17.93 -3.31 58.59
N LYS A 944 -16.72 -3.84 58.73
CA LYS A 944 -16.14 -4.30 60.01
C LYS A 944 -15.29 -3.23 60.70
N THR A 945 -14.77 -2.26 59.94
CA THR A 945 -13.77 -1.28 60.39
C THR A 945 -14.27 0.14 60.11
N PRO A 946 -15.02 0.77 61.02
CA PRO A 946 -15.47 2.15 60.83
C PRO A 946 -14.29 3.12 60.75
N GLY A 947 -14.32 4.03 59.78
CA GLY A 947 -13.27 5.03 59.56
C GLY A 947 -12.37 4.79 58.33
N MET A 948 -12.55 3.68 57.59
CA MET A 948 -11.88 3.50 56.30
C MET A 948 -12.36 4.52 55.25
N SER A 949 -11.44 5.01 54.42
CA SER A 949 -11.69 5.85 53.25
C SER A 949 -11.60 5.04 51.95
N GLU A 950 -12.43 5.39 50.97
CA GLU A 950 -12.38 4.82 49.63
C GLU A 950 -11.49 5.67 48.72
N VAL A 951 -10.65 5.02 47.90
CA VAL A 951 -9.86 5.70 46.87
C VAL A 951 -10.10 5.01 45.53
N TYR A 952 -10.46 5.81 44.54
CA TYR A 952 -10.72 5.38 43.17
C TYR A 952 -9.52 5.73 42.31
N THR A 953 -9.07 4.80 41.46
CA THR A 953 -7.91 5.00 40.58
C THR A 953 -8.18 4.45 39.20
N THR A 954 -7.89 5.23 38.15
CA THR A 954 -7.90 4.79 36.75
C THR A 954 -6.50 4.89 36.20
N THR A 955 -5.96 3.77 35.73
CA THR A 955 -4.59 3.70 35.18
C THR A 955 -4.61 3.52 33.67
N PHE A 956 -3.87 4.35 32.94
CA PHE A 956 -3.66 4.27 31.50
C PHE A 956 -2.19 3.92 31.20
N TYR A 957 -1.94 3.31 30.04
CA TYR A 957 -0.61 2.87 29.62
C TYR A 957 -0.27 3.34 28.20
N ILE A 958 0.98 3.77 27.99
CA ILE A 958 1.55 4.01 26.66
C ILE A 958 2.76 3.08 26.49
N GLY A 959 2.71 2.18 25.51
CA GLY A 959 3.83 1.33 25.12
C GLY A 959 4.88 2.12 24.33
N MET A 960 6.15 2.01 24.71
CA MET A 960 7.24 2.80 24.12
C MET A 960 8.21 1.91 23.33
N LYS A 961 8.29 2.14 22.01
CA LYS A 961 9.32 1.56 21.13
C LYS A 961 10.50 2.52 21.06
N VAL A 962 11.60 2.19 21.73
CA VAL A 962 12.81 3.02 21.78
C VAL A 962 13.76 2.58 20.66
N ALA A 963 14.23 3.52 19.86
CA ALA A 963 15.08 3.24 18.69
C ALA A 963 16.40 2.55 19.08
N GLU A 964 16.91 1.68 18.19
CA GLU A 964 18.18 0.98 18.43
C GLU A 964 19.38 1.94 18.49
N LYS A 965 20.51 1.45 19.03
CA LYS A 965 21.72 2.25 19.20
C LYS A 965 22.59 2.15 17.95
N LYS A 966 22.71 3.25 17.18
CA LYS A 966 23.60 3.35 16.01
C LYS A 966 25.03 2.89 16.40
N ALA A 967 25.59 1.97 15.61
CA ALA A 967 26.91 1.40 15.85
C ALA A 967 27.97 2.51 15.95
N GLY A 968 28.88 2.40 16.94
CA GLY A 968 29.95 3.38 17.18
C GLY A 968 29.69 4.41 18.29
N THR A 969 28.45 4.65 18.72
CA THR A 969 28.21 5.56 19.85
C THR A 969 28.57 4.91 21.20
N SER A 970 29.42 5.56 22.00
CA SER A 970 29.71 5.18 23.39
C SER A 970 28.93 6.06 24.38
N GLY A 971 28.80 5.62 25.64
CA GLY A 971 28.03 6.31 26.68
C GLY A 971 26.59 5.79 26.91
N PRO A 972 25.97 6.13 28.07
CA PRO A 972 24.61 5.74 28.43
C PRO A 972 23.56 6.64 27.75
N ARG A 973 22.61 6.05 27.01
CA ARG A 973 21.41 6.78 26.56
C ARG A 973 20.48 6.99 27.76
N LYS A 974 20.21 8.24 28.11
CA LYS A 974 19.07 8.61 28.96
C LYS A 974 17.94 9.05 28.02
N LEU A 975 16.84 8.29 28.02
CA LEU A 975 15.59 8.72 27.41
C LEU A 975 15.01 9.80 28.32
N ASP A 976 14.99 11.05 27.86
CA ASP A 976 14.36 12.15 28.57
C ASP A 976 12.96 12.40 28.01
N ILE A 977 11.95 12.15 28.85
CA ILE A 977 10.54 12.43 28.58
C ILE A 977 9.96 13.41 29.61
N SER A 978 10.81 14.08 30.38
CA SER A 978 10.38 15.00 31.46
C SER A 978 9.56 16.17 30.92
N TYR A 979 9.95 16.78 29.79
CA TYR A 979 9.20 17.86 29.18
C TYR A 979 7.78 17.44 28.72
N PRO A 980 7.59 16.40 27.88
CA PRO A 980 6.25 15.91 27.53
C PRO A 980 5.36 15.57 28.73
N THR A 981 5.92 14.88 29.74
CA THR A 981 5.15 14.43 30.92
C THR A 981 4.80 15.57 31.87
N THR A 982 5.68 16.54 32.07
CA THR A 982 5.43 17.74 32.90
C THR A 982 4.37 18.63 32.25
N GLU A 983 4.47 18.87 30.95
CA GLU A 983 3.48 19.67 30.20
C GLU A 983 2.10 19.01 30.19
N PHE A 984 2.03 17.68 30.00
CA PHE A 984 0.77 16.94 30.13
C PHE A 984 0.17 17.06 31.54
N THR A 985 0.99 16.89 32.58
CA THR A 985 0.55 17.00 33.98
C THR A 985 0.00 18.40 34.28
N LYS A 986 0.69 19.44 33.81
CA LYS A 986 0.23 20.84 33.90
C LYS A 986 -1.09 21.04 33.14
N GLN A 987 -1.25 20.44 31.97
CA GLN A 987 -2.44 20.57 31.12
C GLN A 987 -3.68 19.90 31.72
N VAL A 988 -3.56 18.71 32.34
CA VAL A 988 -4.72 18.08 33.01
C VAL A 988 -5.13 18.83 34.28
N LYS A 989 -4.18 19.43 35.01
CA LYS A 989 -4.46 20.30 36.17
C LYS A 989 -5.14 21.64 35.84
N GLN A 990 -5.31 21.98 34.55
CA GLN A 990 -6.07 23.17 34.11
C GLN A 990 -7.59 22.92 34.02
N TRP A 991 -8.07 21.73 34.36
CA TRP A 991 -9.50 21.46 34.44
C TRP A 991 -10.15 22.24 35.59
N GLU A 992 -11.27 22.90 35.33
CA GLU A 992 -11.90 23.85 36.26
C GLU A 992 -12.37 23.21 37.58
N GLN A 993 -12.64 21.91 37.58
CA GLN A 993 -13.03 21.12 38.77
C GLN A 993 -11.85 20.37 39.41
N TYR A 994 -10.61 20.64 38.97
CA TYR A 994 -9.42 20.05 39.57
C TYR A 994 -9.13 20.68 40.95
N HIS A 995 -9.12 19.84 41.98
CA HIS A 995 -8.74 20.22 43.34
C HIS A 995 -7.58 19.34 43.82
N GLU A 996 -6.44 19.94 44.15
CA GLU A 996 -5.20 19.22 44.47
C GLU A 996 -5.27 18.36 45.75
N GLU A 997 -6.22 18.66 46.64
CA GLU A 997 -6.49 17.87 47.86
C GLU A 997 -7.26 16.57 47.57
N THR A 998 -8.09 16.54 46.52
CA THR A 998 -9.00 15.41 46.22
C THR A 998 -8.67 14.69 44.90
N HIS A 999 -7.80 15.27 44.06
CA HIS A 999 -7.45 14.73 42.73
C HIS A 999 -5.95 14.50 42.58
N GLY A 1000 -5.56 13.24 42.38
CA GLY A 1000 -4.19 12.81 42.08
C GLY A 1000 -3.96 12.62 40.59
N ILE A 1001 -2.75 12.96 40.14
CA ILE A 1001 -2.20 12.60 38.82
C ILE A 1001 -0.73 12.21 38.98
N VAL A 1002 -0.38 10.99 38.56
CA VAL A 1002 1.00 10.50 38.53
C VAL A 1002 1.34 9.96 37.15
N VAL A 1003 2.49 10.38 36.61
CA VAL A 1003 3.04 9.86 35.36
C VAL A 1003 4.41 9.25 35.63
N ARG A 1004 4.55 7.93 35.47
CA ARG A 1004 5.78 7.20 35.78
C ARG A 1004 6.23 6.29 34.63
N HIS A 1005 7.53 6.23 34.38
CA HIS A 1005 8.14 5.29 33.43
C HIS A 1005 8.41 3.95 34.12
N ILE A 1006 7.88 2.86 33.59
CA ILE A 1006 8.08 1.49 34.09
C ILE A 1006 8.65 0.57 33.01
N LYS A 1007 9.35 -0.48 33.44
CA LYS A 1007 9.76 -1.61 32.57
C LYS A 1007 8.61 -2.59 32.48
N SER A 1008 8.54 -3.39 31.42
CA SER A 1008 7.53 -4.45 31.29
C SER A 1008 7.48 -5.39 32.50
N SER A 1009 8.62 -5.67 33.14
CA SER A 1009 8.73 -6.48 34.37
C SER A 1009 8.10 -5.87 35.62
N ALA A 1010 7.67 -4.61 35.57
CA ALA A 1010 6.99 -3.89 36.65
C ALA A 1010 5.54 -3.51 36.27
N LEU A 1011 5.00 -4.08 35.18
CA LEU A 1011 3.56 -4.05 34.93
C LEU A 1011 2.85 -4.88 36.01
N PRO A 1012 1.75 -4.39 36.60
CA PRO A 1012 0.99 -5.12 37.61
C PRO A 1012 0.21 -6.29 36.99
N ASP A 1013 -0.04 -7.34 37.77
CA ASP A 1013 -0.59 -8.58 37.21
C ASP A 1013 -2.01 -8.41 36.61
N HIS A 1014 -2.80 -7.44 37.08
CA HIS A 1014 -4.16 -7.17 36.61
C HIS A 1014 -4.26 -6.71 35.14
N VAL A 1015 -3.16 -6.32 34.47
CA VAL A 1015 -3.19 -6.01 33.02
C VAL A 1015 -3.09 -7.26 32.14
N PHE A 1016 -2.83 -8.43 32.72
CA PHE A 1016 -2.82 -9.73 32.04
C PHE A 1016 -4.11 -10.50 32.30
N ASP A 1017 -4.59 -11.26 31.32
CA ASP A 1017 -5.82 -12.03 31.45
C ASP A 1017 -5.71 -13.08 32.57
N GLY A 1018 -6.73 -13.11 33.44
CA GLY A 1018 -6.74 -13.96 34.63
C GLY A 1018 -5.68 -13.62 35.69
N GLY A 1019 -4.98 -12.48 35.56
CA GLY A 1019 -3.89 -12.10 36.45
C GLY A 1019 -2.60 -12.92 36.26
N VAL A 1020 -2.48 -13.70 35.17
CA VAL A 1020 -1.33 -14.60 34.96
C VAL A 1020 -0.41 -14.05 33.88
N ARG A 1021 0.81 -13.70 34.31
CA ARG A 1021 1.87 -13.20 33.42
C ARG A 1021 2.36 -14.32 32.47
N PRO A 1022 2.28 -14.15 31.13
CA PRO A 1022 2.68 -15.19 30.19
C PRO A 1022 4.15 -15.60 30.31
N VAL A 1023 4.42 -16.91 30.20
CA VAL A 1023 5.77 -17.45 30.31
C VAL A 1023 6.56 -17.11 29.05
N VAL A 1024 7.52 -16.19 29.17
CA VAL A 1024 8.45 -15.84 28.09
C VAL A 1024 9.32 -17.05 27.76
N THR A 1025 8.99 -17.77 26.68
CA THR A 1025 9.86 -18.79 26.09
C THR A 1025 11.15 -18.13 25.63
N LYS A 1026 12.22 -18.27 26.42
CA LYS A 1026 13.55 -17.73 26.10
C LYS A 1026 14.01 -18.28 24.76
N SER A 1027 14.21 -17.40 23.78
CA SER A 1027 14.86 -17.76 22.53
C SER A 1027 16.24 -18.35 22.79
N LEU A 1028 16.62 -19.34 21.98
CA LEU A 1028 17.89 -20.06 22.13
C LEU A 1028 19.06 -19.07 22.06
N LYS A 1029 19.91 -19.09 23.09
CA LYS A 1029 21.12 -18.26 23.14
C LYS A 1029 22.02 -18.58 21.94
N ARG A 1030 22.30 -17.58 21.12
CA ARG A 1030 23.33 -17.60 20.06
C ARG A 1030 24.65 -18.14 20.65
N PRO A 1031 25.36 -19.08 19.99
CA PRO A 1031 26.64 -19.56 20.50
C PRO A 1031 27.64 -18.41 20.61
N LYS A 1032 28.34 -18.31 21.75
CA LYS A 1032 29.47 -17.38 21.87
C LYS A 1032 30.60 -17.87 20.95
N SER A 1033 31.18 -16.97 20.16
CA SER A 1033 32.40 -17.30 19.43
C SER A 1033 33.55 -17.58 20.41
N ILE A 1034 34.34 -18.59 20.09
CA ILE A 1034 35.55 -18.94 20.83
C ILE A 1034 36.62 -17.91 20.47
N LYS A 1035 37.00 -17.04 21.42
CA LYS A 1035 38.34 -16.42 21.38
C LYS A 1035 39.31 -17.39 22.03
N GLY A 1036 40.38 -17.72 21.30
CA GLY A 1036 41.32 -18.77 21.68
C GLY A 1036 42.13 -18.46 22.94
N ILE A 1037 42.55 -19.53 23.62
CA ILE A 1037 43.48 -19.49 24.75
C ILE A 1037 44.92 -19.58 24.18
N LYS A 1038 45.80 -18.68 24.61
CA LYS A 1038 47.20 -19.02 24.89
C LYS A 1038 47.35 -18.89 26.41
N GLY A 1039 47.93 -19.90 27.05
CA GLY A 1039 47.85 -20.07 28.50
C GLY A 1039 49.17 -19.86 29.23
N LYS A 1040 49.05 -20.09 30.55
CA LYS A 1040 50.10 -20.46 31.52
C LYS A 1040 51.03 -19.32 32.01
N ASP A 1041 51.43 -19.27 33.28
CA ASP A 1041 51.25 -20.22 34.40
C ASP A 1041 51.17 -19.50 35.79
N SER A 1042 50.90 -20.28 36.85
CA SER A 1042 51.10 -20.04 38.29
C SER A 1042 49.94 -19.54 39.20
N ASP A 1043 49.62 -20.42 40.15
CA ASP A 1043 48.73 -20.36 41.34
C ASP A 1043 49.40 -19.69 42.58
N PRO A 1044 48.79 -19.60 43.78
CA PRO A 1044 47.41 -19.27 44.20
C PRO A 1044 47.44 -18.24 45.40
N PRO A 1045 46.58 -18.29 46.46
CA PRO A 1045 45.16 -17.96 46.53
C PRO A 1045 44.81 -16.83 47.56
N SER A 1046 43.52 -16.45 47.63
CA SER A 1046 42.68 -16.50 48.86
C SER A 1046 41.86 -15.25 49.25
N LYS A 1047 40.72 -15.54 49.91
CA LYS A 1047 39.89 -14.71 50.83
C LYS A 1047 39.16 -13.49 50.23
N ARG A 1048 37.82 -13.55 50.16
CA ARG A 1048 36.83 -13.24 51.23
C ARG A 1048 36.60 -11.75 51.46
N THR A 1049 35.48 -11.27 50.89
CA THR A 1049 34.42 -10.53 51.58
C THR A 1049 34.80 -9.44 52.60
N ARG A 1050 34.51 -8.17 52.27
CA ARG A 1050 33.65 -7.33 53.13
C ARG A 1050 33.06 -6.11 52.40
N LEU A 1051 31.84 -5.76 52.81
CA LEU A 1051 31.26 -4.43 52.59
C LEU A 1051 31.89 -3.42 53.56
N SER A 1052 32.04 -2.18 53.10
CA SER A 1052 31.75 -0.98 53.89
C SER A 1052 31.68 0.25 52.99
N ASP A 1053 30.46 0.77 52.82
CA ASP A 1053 30.12 2.16 52.48
C ASP A 1053 30.66 3.15 53.54
N PRO A 1054 30.52 4.49 53.39
CA PRO A 1054 30.21 5.30 52.20
C PRO A 1054 31.07 6.60 52.10
N SER A 1055 30.61 7.55 51.27
CA SER A 1055 30.80 9.03 51.36
C SER A 1055 31.98 9.68 50.61
N GLY A 1056 31.73 10.90 50.10
CA GLY A 1056 32.75 11.83 49.59
C GLY A 1056 32.82 12.03 48.07
N ALA A 1057 32.01 12.94 47.54
CA ALA A 1057 32.27 13.63 46.27
C ALA A 1057 33.11 14.91 46.53
N PRO A 1058 33.52 15.71 45.52
CA PRO A 1058 33.88 15.44 44.12
C PRO A 1058 35.28 16.01 43.75
N LEU A 1059 35.73 15.87 42.48
CA LEU A 1059 36.22 16.96 41.59
C LEU A 1059 37.27 16.53 40.52
N GLN A 1060 36.96 16.89 39.28
CA GLN A 1060 37.79 17.42 38.18
C GLN A 1060 39.24 16.88 37.90
N ALA A 1061 39.30 16.11 36.82
CA ALA A 1061 40.22 16.17 35.67
C ALA A 1061 41.41 17.17 35.63
N THR A 1062 42.53 16.72 35.04
CA THR A 1062 43.37 17.47 34.07
C THR A 1062 44.45 16.56 33.44
N GLY A 1063 44.98 16.92 32.25
CA GLY A 1063 46.42 16.70 31.96
C GLY A 1063 46.87 15.56 31.03
N THR A 1064 46.59 15.69 29.73
CA THR A 1064 47.38 15.23 28.56
C THR A 1064 48.83 15.79 28.53
N PRO A 1065 49.72 15.56 27.50
CA PRO A 1065 49.88 14.47 26.49
C PRO A 1065 51.37 14.01 26.26
N THR A 1066 51.64 13.17 25.24
CA THR A 1066 52.53 13.45 24.05
C THR A 1066 53.45 12.29 23.57
N VAL A 1067 53.08 11.72 22.40
CA VAL A 1067 53.86 11.35 21.18
C VAL A 1067 55.40 11.18 21.24
N LEU A 1068 55.92 10.09 20.62
CA LEU A 1068 56.91 10.12 19.50
C LEU A 1068 57.15 8.73 18.85
N THR A 1069 57.54 8.74 17.57
CA THR A 1069 57.91 7.59 16.68
C THR A 1069 59.42 7.70 16.32
N PRO A 1070 60.06 7.03 15.31
CA PRO A 1070 59.67 5.93 14.38
C PRO A 1070 60.76 4.82 14.13
N ALA A 1071 60.48 3.90 13.18
CA ALA A 1071 61.35 3.55 12.00
C ALA A 1071 61.83 2.08 11.73
N SER A 1072 61.54 1.62 10.49
CA SER A 1072 62.41 0.92 9.49
C SER A 1072 62.62 -0.61 9.36
N MET A 1073 61.93 -1.19 8.35
CA MET A 1073 62.42 -1.91 7.13
C MET A 1073 63.00 -3.36 7.01
N ASN A 1074 62.45 -4.03 5.95
CA ASN A 1074 63.04 -4.93 4.92
C ASN A 1074 63.26 -6.46 5.10
N GLY A 1075 62.89 -7.25 4.05
CA GLY A 1075 63.76 -8.35 3.55
C GLY A 1075 63.22 -9.71 3.04
N ALA A 1076 62.47 -9.77 1.92
CA ALA A 1076 62.52 -10.78 0.81
C ALA A 1076 62.56 -12.35 0.94
N GLN A 1077 61.75 -12.99 0.05
CA GLN A 1077 61.96 -14.20 -0.82
C GLN A 1077 61.69 -15.68 -0.39
N TYR A 1078 61.23 -16.45 -1.41
CA TYR A 1078 60.84 -17.90 -1.53
C TYR A 1078 61.94 -18.68 -2.35
N PRO A 1079 61.96 -20.03 -2.64
CA PRO A 1079 60.83 -20.93 -3.07
C PRO A 1079 60.95 -22.51 -2.92
N VAL A 1080 60.07 -23.24 -3.65
CA VAL A 1080 60.13 -24.65 -4.17
C VAL A 1080 59.43 -25.83 -3.40
N SER A 1081 58.89 -26.80 -4.16
CA SER A 1081 57.92 -27.88 -3.82
C SER A 1081 58.47 -29.35 -4.01
N PRO A 1082 57.63 -30.38 -4.30
CA PRO A 1082 57.11 -31.50 -3.45
C PRO A 1082 57.87 -32.87 -3.64
N PRO A 1083 57.44 -34.08 -3.12
CA PRO A 1083 56.49 -34.97 -3.86
C PRO A 1083 55.73 -36.17 -3.15
N VAL A 1084 54.43 -36.37 -3.44
CA VAL A 1084 53.76 -37.64 -3.92
C VAL A 1084 53.48 -38.89 -3.00
N ILE A 1085 52.46 -39.68 -3.43
CA ILE A 1085 51.95 -41.07 -3.09
C ILE A 1085 51.32 -41.37 -1.70
N THR A 1086 50.31 -42.24 -1.54
CA THR A 1086 49.75 -43.36 -2.39
C THR A 1086 48.23 -43.58 -2.19
N ALA A 1087 47.59 -44.35 -3.08
CA ALA A 1087 46.17 -44.77 -3.00
C ALA A 1087 45.98 -46.27 -2.72
N ALA A 1088 44.77 -46.68 -2.28
CA ALA A 1088 44.28 -48.06 -2.40
C ALA A 1088 42.73 -48.11 -2.39
N ALA A 1089 42.15 -48.98 -3.21
CA ALA A 1089 40.71 -49.31 -3.27
C ALA A 1089 40.54 -50.84 -3.08
N ILE A 1090 39.30 -51.37 -3.03
CA ILE A 1090 38.89 -52.70 -3.58
C ILE A 1090 37.39 -53.03 -3.33
N SER A 1091 36.65 -53.25 -4.44
CA SER A 1091 35.52 -54.22 -4.69
C SER A 1091 34.25 -54.29 -3.78
N VAL A 1092 33.15 -54.99 -4.15
CA VAL A 1092 32.26 -55.02 -5.35
C VAL A 1092 31.15 -56.08 -5.09
N SER A 1093 29.99 -55.94 -5.76
CA SER A 1093 28.97 -56.99 -6.05
C SER A 1093 27.63 -56.97 -5.31
N THR A 1094 26.63 -57.58 -5.99
CA THR A 1094 25.18 -57.43 -5.85
C THR A 1094 24.47 -58.75 -5.52
N ALA A 1095 23.30 -58.67 -4.88
CA ALA A 1095 22.30 -59.76 -4.91
C ALA A 1095 20.86 -59.25 -4.67
N LYS A 1096 19.90 -59.96 -5.29
CA LYS A 1096 18.43 -59.94 -5.16
C LYS A 1096 17.98 -61.41 -5.29
N PRO A 1097 16.68 -61.77 -5.14
CA PRO A 1097 15.66 -61.34 -4.17
C PRO A 1097 15.00 -62.57 -3.49
N VAL A 1098 14.13 -62.39 -2.47
CA VAL A 1098 13.14 -63.42 -2.06
C VAL A 1098 11.80 -62.78 -1.70
N THR A 1099 10.72 -63.41 -2.16
CA THR A 1099 9.31 -63.06 -1.94
C THR A 1099 8.71 -63.77 -0.72
N ASN A 1100 7.63 -63.22 -0.14
CA ASN A 1100 6.45 -64.03 0.19
C ASN A 1100 5.19 -63.17 0.43
N THR A 1101 4.03 -63.83 0.33
CA THR A 1101 2.73 -63.23 0.00
C THR A 1101 1.62 -63.76 0.89
N VAL A 1102 0.74 -62.89 1.43
CA VAL A 1102 -0.66 -63.18 1.81
C VAL A 1102 -1.40 -61.82 1.82
N ALA A 1103 -2.69 -61.66 1.51
CA ALA A 1103 -3.57 -62.08 0.40
C ALA A 1103 -5.03 -61.76 0.84
N ALA A 1104 -5.87 -61.30 -0.11
CA ALA A 1104 -7.32 -61.07 -0.02
C ALA A 1104 -7.86 -60.02 1.01
N GLY A 1105 -8.85 -59.19 0.68
CA GLY A 1105 -9.45 -58.92 -0.64
C GLY A 1105 -10.89 -58.39 -0.55
N LEU A 1106 -11.30 -57.53 -1.48
CA LEU A 1106 -12.69 -57.44 -1.97
C LEU A 1106 -12.79 -56.63 -3.27
N GLN A 1107 -13.50 -57.20 -4.24
CA GLN A 1107 -13.96 -56.67 -5.53
C GLN A 1107 -15.14 -55.68 -5.29
N SER A 1108 -15.73 -54.90 -6.20
CA SER A 1108 -15.47 -54.31 -7.54
C SER A 1108 -16.63 -53.31 -7.81
N LEU A 1109 -16.91 -52.66 -8.95
CA LEU A 1109 -16.41 -52.64 -10.34
C LEU A 1109 -16.82 -51.25 -10.93
N ALA A 1110 -16.30 -50.87 -12.10
CA ALA A 1110 -16.76 -49.70 -12.84
C ALA A 1110 -18.01 -50.00 -13.72
N THR A 1111 -18.70 -48.97 -14.23
CA THR A 1111 -18.70 -48.55 -15.66
C THR A 1111 -19.91 -47.62 -15.98
N ILE A 1112 -19.71 -46.68 -16.91
CA ILE A 1112 -20.71 -45.70 -17.42
C ILE A 1112 -21.51 -46.32 -18.57
N PRO A 1113 -22.77 -45.90 -18.82
CA PRO A 1113 -23.12 -45.56 -20.21
C PRO A 1113 -23.90 -44.24 -20.39
N THR A 1114 -23.83 -43.76 -21.63
CA THR A 1114 -24.37 -42.51 -22.19
C THR A 1114 -25.83 -42.61 -22.67
N SER A 1115 -26.61 -41.51 -22.62
CA SER A 1115 -27.46 -41.02 -23.75
C SER A 1115 -28.35 -39.82 -23.37
N ASN A 1116 -28.38 -38.78 -24.22
CA ASN A 1116 -29.53 -37.85 -24.33
C ASN A 1116 -30.66 -38.51 -25.13
N PRO A 1117 -31.95 -38.12 -24.93
CA PRO A 1117 -32.54 -37.21 -25.93
C PRO A 1117 -33.55 -36.15 -25.39
N THR A 1118 -33.97 -35.32 -26.35
CA THR A 1118 -34.69 -34.04 -26.28
C THR A 1118 -36.25 -34.16 -26.20
N ILE A 1119 -36.95 -33.02 -25.94
CA ILE A 1119 -38.30 -32.60 -26.43
C ILE A 1119 -39.47 -32.39 -25.40
N SER A 1120 -39.91 -31.12 -25.32
CA SER A 1120 -41.28 -30.54 -25.22
C SER A 1120 -42.19 -30.58 -23.96
N SER A 1121 -42.40 -29.38 -23.40
CA SER A 1121 -43.64 -28.67 -22.98
C SER A 1121 -44.88 -29.34 -22.31
N THR A 1122 -45.17 -28.86 -21.08
CA THR A 1122 -46.49 -28.42 -20.53
C THR A 1122 -47.61 -29.44 -20.19
N PRO A 1123 -48.59 -29.12 -19.30
CA PRO A 1123 -48.59 -28.27 -18.08
C PRO A 1123 -49.38 -28.87 -16.84
N VAL A 1124 -49.58 -28.07 -15.77
CA VAL A 1124 -50.60 -28.18 -14.65
C VAL A 1124 -50.23 -29.07 -13.43
N PRO A 1125 -50.62 -28.76 -12.15
CA PRO A 1125 -51.22 -27.54 -11.55
C PRO A 1125 -50.37 -26.84 -10.45
N LYS A 1126 -50.83 -25.67 -9.99
CA LYS A 1126 -50.29 -24.91 -8.83
C LYS A 1126 -50.89 -25.38 -7.49
N ILE A 1127 -50.10 -25.34 -6.42
CA ILE A 1127 -50.55 -25.13 -5.02
C ILE A 1127 -49.68 -23.99 -4.45
N PRO A 1128 -50.24 -22.97 -3.77
CA PRO A 1128 -49.48 -21.81 -3.33
C PRO A 1128 -48.74 -22.06 -2.01
N THR A 1129 -47.41 -21.91 -2.01
CA THR A 1129 -46.63 -21.71 -0.78
C THR A 1129 -46.57 -20.21 -0.43
N PRO A 1130 -46.78 -19.81 0.83
CA PRO A 1130 -46.71 -18.41 1.25
C PRO A 1130 -45.28 -17.86 1.18
N PRO A 1131 -45.10 -16.54 0.99
CA PRO A 1131 -43.77 -15.92 1.02
C PRO A 1131 -43.16 -16.01 2.43
N PRO A 1132 -41.83 -16.19 2.55
CA PRO A 1132 -41.16 -16.16 3.84
C PRO A 1132 -41.23 -14.76 4.46
N ALA A 1133 -41.54 -14.69 5.75
CA ALA A 1133 -41.62 -13.43 6.49
C ALA A 1133 -40.25 -12.74 6.55
N LYS A 1134 -40.17 -11.50 6.06
CA LYS A 1134 -39.04 -10.60 6.34
C LYS A 1134 -39.30 -9.91 7.68
N LEU A 1135 -38.36 -10.02 8.61
CA LEU A 1135 -38.29 -9.18 9.81
C LEU A 1135 -37.53 -7.88 9.45
N PRO A 1136 -38.04 -6.68 9.77
CA PRO A 1136 -37.37 -5.44 9.42
C PRO A 1136 -36.28 -5.09 10.44
N HIS A 1137 -35.04 -4.92 9.96
CA HIS A 1137 -33.89 -4.56 10.80
C HIS A 1137 -33.89 -3.06 11.14
N GLY A 1138 -34.45 -2.70 12.30
CA GLY A 1138 -34.18 -1.42 12.97
C GLY A 1138 -34.59 -0.16 12.18
N GLU A 1139 -35.60 -0.26 11.32
CA GLU A 1139 -36.19 0.89 10.63
C GLU A 1139 -36.77 1.92 11.62
N ASN A 1140 -37.05 3.14 11.14
CA ASN A 1140 -37.77 4.11 11.97
C ASN A 1140 -39.17 3.53 12.25
N LEU A 1141 -39.63 3.53 13.50
CA LEU A 1141 -40.97 3.04 13.83
C LEU A 1141 -42.03 3.85 13.05
N ALA A 1142 -42.54 3.29 11.96
CA ALA A 1142 -43.81 3.68 11.40
C ALA A 1142 -44.89 3.07 12.31
N VAL A 1143 -45.36 3.85 13.29
CA VAL A 1143 -46.47 3.42 14.15
C VAL A 1143 -47.70 3.26 13.27
N ALA A 1144 -48.18 2.03 13.13
CA ALA A 1144 -49.43 1.76 12.43
C ALA A 1144 -50.59 2.42 13.20
N THR A 1145 -51.10 3.54 12.69
CA THR A 1145 -52.32 4.18 13.21
C THR A 1145 -53.54 3.37 12.80
N GLY A 1146 -53.80 2.30 13.54
CA GLY A 1146 -55.06 1.56 13.48
C GLY A 1146 -56.18 2.34 14.18
N VAL A 1147 -57.30 2.50 13.48
CA VAL A 1147 -58.62 2.84 14.04
C VAL A 1147 -59.24 1.59 14.66
#